data_AF-A0A2K8SCZ8-F1
#
_entry.id   AF-A0A2K8SCZ8-F1
#
_cell.length_a   1.000
_cell.length_b   1.000
_cell.length_c   1.000
_cell.angle_alpha   90.00
_cell.angle_beta   90.00
_cell.angle_gamma   90.00
#
_symmetry.space_group_name_H-M   'P 1'
#
loop_
_entity.id
_entity.type
_entity.pdbx_description
1 polymer ?
#
loop_
_entity_poly.entity_id
_entity_poly.type
_entity_poly.pdbx_seq_one_letter_code
_entity_poly.pdbx_strand_id
1 'polypeptide(L)'
;MKKLLSFLSSIAFTASASSAVASCSNLGDGSSKNIDEIIKNKDLGRVNNVNENILKNALKEKNTKIDVDKLSLTNVDLFEGTATFVPKNRAVNYNGQAIVNFDFGNVRKDSQYLWEVVNNTWLGTITSNNSNEILEELVGLNPLLDKKELEVKDINTWGATIAAKSSSSMYKGQITVSYNVINETGDSSAKSLYSVITNSWLGEINKGEDDRKTEENIINAVLTKNNNLDKNELKVKELNQWGATIGAVENSKKYKDESYVSFTLKGDTQGESNENSKSLYSEVKTTWLGNIENTNETSILNALKAKNPNLDIESLTLKETNQYNSILIPKSGTTKYKDQVWLSYSVSGVVIPSEKKELNQVITTKDYDKNLAINLNKEQEPTSQQVKDLIYRSNPQLDINQIDINSISQKSTQKNEEGKEYSQYSANVKALENSYNYNGSVEITFYTSYKNQQQKELSTIIKETNLGEISENSDLVILNTLVEKNNAENLNLGELVLSNKNDSSATISAVENSANYKGSVNIAYTVKKENTEQPENIINLSEHIKTSELGELKDAKTITILEELKNKNKDLHVDEVEVKNITSSSAIIKTISNSKHYNQSQVEVKFYLKDNAEKPKPSNEALLVGYWYEWGGANQHNDPVKLLESSELLNSAYNVIDVSFLYTWEPYAMPTFDPFSPQSKSRIIDAIKKLQNAGKKVILSMGGATGGEMRFKSDQVDQLTATFVKYMDEYNFDGIDIDWEGGVLGDRQSQQTTISALKKAKEIQNSKGKEFLITMAPELPYLKYNTEAGSQGSYIPFLKGLEGIYDFINPQYYNGWAFGPFVDQEEKDYLGINTSYISNDDVEYRGEFYYLVTKYLTTKKSAQNDFYEKIPTNKFVLGAATNEPAGRGAATRESIYNAHVLLENDNIYIRGLMTWAINYDAVFNWQFEA
;
A
#
# COMPACT_ATOMS: atom_id res chain seq x y z
N MET A 1 -1.38 -59.82 -5.43
CA MET A 1 -1.61 -58.71 -4.48
C MET A 1 -0.53 -57.67 -4.64
N LYS A 2 -0.98 -56.42 -4.89
CA LYS A 2 -0.35 -55.11 -4.62
C LYS A 2 1.07 -54.86 -5.22
N LYS A 3 1.08 -54.50 -6.51
CA LYS A 3 2.06 -53.59 -7.15
C LYS A 3 1.80 -52.17 -6.61
N LEU A 4 2.73 -51.32 -6.17
CA LEU A 4 4.09 -50.96 -6.58
C LEU A 4 4.20 -50.21 -7.93
N LEU A 5 4.34 -48.89 -7.77
CA LEU A 5 5.22 -47.93 -8.45
C LEU A 5 5.03 -47.49 -9.92
N SER A 6 5.39 -46.21 -10.06
CA SER A 6 6.05 -45.53 -11.20
C SER A 6 5.14 -44.99 -12.30
N PHE A 7 5.42 -43.88 -12.98
CA PHE A 7 6.19 -42.63 -12.78
C PHE A 7 5.96 -41.87 -14.12
N LEU A 8 5.96 -40.53 -14.11
CA LEU A 8 6.23 -39.59 -15.23
C LEU A 8 5.71 -39.89 -16.66
N SER A 9 4.99 -38.94 -17.25
CA SER A 9 5.59 -37.95 -18.19
C SER A 9 4.55 -37.27 -19.07
N SER A 10 4.52 -35.94 -19.00
CA SER A 10 4.35 -34.94 -20.08
C SER A 10 3.76 -35.37 -21.43
N ILE A 11 2.82 -34.58 -21.95
CA ILE A 11 2.97 -33.74 -23.17
C ILE A 11 1.72 -32.84 -23.28
N ALA A 12 1.96 -31.54 -23.41
CA ALA A 12 0.98 -30.56 -23.85
C ALA A 12 0.90 -30.55 -25.39
N PHE A 13 -0.29 -30.35 -25.97
CA PHE A 13 -0.46 -29.54 -27.18
C PHE A 13 -1.93 -29.13 -27.36
N THR A 14 -2.08 -27.96 -27.96
CA THR A 14 -3.24 -27.09 -28.08
C THR A 14 -4.17 -27.42 -29.27
N ALA A 15 -5.37 -26.81 -29.20
CA ALA A 15 -6.20 -26.29 -30.30
C ALA A 15 -7.33 -27.15 -30.94
N SER A 16 -8.56 -26.68 -30.67
CA SER A 16 -9.70 -26.39 -31.56
C SER A 16 -10.30 -27.42 -32.54
N ALA A 17 -11.65 -27.48 -32.45
CA ALA A 17 -12.65 -27.61 -33.52
C ALA A 17 -13.48 -28.91 -33.61
N SER A 18 -14.72 -28.79 -33.10
CA SER A 18 -16.02 -29.24 -33.63
C SER A 18 -16.18 -30.56 -34.44
N SER A 19 -17.07 -31.40 -33.86
CA SER A 19 -18.17 -32.17 -34.49
C SER A 19 -17.88 -33.27 -35.52
N ALA A 20 -18.19 -34.53 -35.19
CA ALA A 20 -19.46 -35.19 -35.57
C ALA A 20 -19.44 -36.68 -35.15
N VAL A 21 -20.61 -37.16 -34.74
CA VAL A 21 -20.89 -38.51 -34.23
C VAL A 21 -21.17 -39.48 -35.39
N ALA A 22 -20.75 -40.74 -35.26
CA ALA A 22 -21.41 -41.86 -35.93
C ALA A 22 -21.61 -43.02 -34.93
N SER A 23 -22.86 -43.46 -34.85
CA SER A 23 -23.39 -44.46 -33.92
C SER A 23 -23.32 -45.88 -34.48
N CYS A 24 -23.48 -46.87 -33.61
CA CYS A 24 -24.04 -48.17 -33.98
C CYS A 24 -25.14 -48.58 -32.99
N SER A 25 -26.34 -48.68 -33.56
CA SER A 25 -27.61 -49.35 -33.21
C SER A 25 -27.50 -50.78 -32.67
N ASN A 26 -28.49 -51.47 -32.06
CA ASN A 26 -29.87 -51.25 -31.61
C ASN A 26 -30.27 -52.53 -30.83
N LEU A 27 -31.22 -52.43 -29.88
CA LEU A 27 -32.51 -53.17 -29.85
C LEU A 27 -33.04 -53.43 -28.42
N GLY A 28 -34.25 -52.93 -28.18
CA GLY A 28 -35.09 -53.14 -27.00
C GLY A 28 -36.19 -52.09 -26.98
N ASP A 29 -37.29 -52.33 -27.69
CA ASP A 29 -38.48 -51.48 -27.76
C ASP A 29 -39.13 -51.32 -26.37
N GLY A 30 -38.83 -50.19 -25.77
CA GLY A 30 -39.65 -49.56 -24.76
C GLY A 30 -39.49 -48.05 -24.96
N SER A 31 -40.00 -47.55 -26.09
CA SER A 31 -39.93 -46.14 -26.55
C SER A 31 -39.29 -45.19 -25.51
N SER A 32 -37.96 -45.11 -25.49
CA SER A 32 -37.26 -44.29 -24.51
C SER A 32 -37.65 -42.84 -24.79
N LYS A 33 -38.34 -42.22 -23.84
CA LYS A 33 -38.87 -40.88 -24.04
C LYS A 33 -37.74 -39.87 -23.80
N ASN A 34 -37.61 -38.89 -24.70
CA ASN A 34 -36.59 -37.85 -24.55
C ASN A 34 -36.93 -37.01 -23.32
N ILE A 35 -36.02 -37.01 -22.37
CA ILE A 35 -36.21 -36.34 -21.10
C ILE A 35 -36.49 -34.83 -21.26
N ASP A 36 -35.91 -34.19 -22.27
CA ASP A 36 -36.12 -32.76 -22.54
C ASP A 36 -37.55 -32.45 -23.00
N GLU A 37 -38.21 -33.41 -23.65
CA GLU A 37 -39.60 -33.31 -24.11
C GLU A 37 -40.61 -33.68 -23.01
N ILE A 38 -40.19 -34.47 -22.01
CA ILE A 38 -41.06 -34.88 -20.88
C ILE A 38 -41.03 -33.85 -19.76
N ILE A 39 -39.88 -33.23 -19.49
CA ILE A 39 -39.75 -32.15 -18.51
C ILE A 39 -40.41 -30.90 -19.11
N LYS A 40 -41.70 -30.73 -18.79
CA LYS A 40 -42.50 -29.61 -19.28
C LYS A 40 -42.21 -28.33 -18.51
N ASN A 41 -42.02 -28.43 -17.20
CA ASN A 41 -41.61 -27.32 -16.35
C ASN A 41 -40.12 -27.43 -16.07
N LYS A 42 -39.35 -26.67 -16.84
CA LYS A 42 -37.90 -26.60 -16.71
C LYS A 42 -37.46 -25.61 -15.64
N ASP A 43 -38.32 -24.72 -15.16
CA ASP A 43 -38.03 -23.87 -14.00
C ASP A 43 -38.46 -24.57 -12.70
N LEU A 44 -37.49 -24.88 -11.86
CA LEU A 44 -37.69 -25.55 -10.57
C LEU A 44 -38.05 -24.57 -9.45
N GLY A 45 -37.91 -23.26 -9.69
CA GLY A 45 -38.13 -22.21 -8.70
C GLY A 45 -37.04 -22.18 -7.64
N ARG A 46 -37.35 -21.56 -6.49
CA ARG A 46 -36.35 -21.35 -5.44
C ARG A 46 -35.97 -22.65 -4.73
N VAL A 47 -34.68 -22.95 -4.69
CA VAL A 47 -34.13 -24.11 -3.96
C VAL A 47 -33.21 -23.63 -2.84
N ASN A 48 -33.28 -24.27 -1.67
CA ASN A 48 -32.52 -23.83 -0.49
C ASN A 48 -31.11 -24.43 -0.42
N ASN A 49 -30.79 -25.40 -1.29
CA ASN A 49 -29.50 -26.08 -1.42
C ASN A 49 -29.48 -26.82 -2.77
N VAL A 50 -28.31 -26.94 -3.40
CA VAL A 50 -28.13 -27.59 -4.70
C VAL A 50 -27.39 -28.91 -4.54
N ASN A 51 -28.15 -29.97 -4.28
CA ASN A 51 -27.65 -31.35 -4.35
C ASN A 51 -28.60 -32.21 -5.18
N GLU A 52 -28.10 -33.35 -5.65
CA GLU A 52 -28.84 -34.22 -6.58
C GLU A 52 -30.22 -34.62 -6.04
N ASN A 53 -30.36 -34.89 -4.75
CA ASN A 53 -31.64 -35.27 -4.16
C ASN A 53 -32.62 -34.09 -4.07
N ILE A 54 -32.14 -32.90 -3.73
CA ILE A 54 -32.97 -31.69 -3.63
C ILE A 54 -33.45 -31.25 -5.02
N LEU A 55 -32.55 -31.21 -6.01
CA LEU A 55 -32.95 -30.87 -7.38
C LEU A 55 -33.85 -31.93 -8.00
N LYS A 56 -33.65 -33.21 -7.69
CA LYS A 56 -34.59 -34.27 -8.09
C LYS A 56 -35.95 -34.11 -7.43
N ASN A 57 -35.99 -33.75 -6.15
CA ASN A 57 -37.25 -33.50 -5.44
C ASN A 57 -37.99 -32.29 -6.04
N ALA A 58 -37.29 -31.18 -6.28
CA ALA A 58 -37.85 -30.00 -6.94
C ALA A 58 -38.33 -30.32 -8.37
N LEU A 59 -37.54 -31.10 -9.13
CA LEU A 59 -37.93 -31.58 -10.46
C LEU A 59 -39.19 -32.44 -10.41
N LYS A 60 -39.28 -33.36 -9.43
CA LYS A 60 -40.43 -34.24 -9.21
C LYS A 60 -41.67 -33.47 -8.79
N GLU A 61 -41.54 -32.44 -7.97
CA GLU A 61 -42.64 -31.56 -7.57
C GLU A 61 -43.25 -30.82 -8.77
N LYS A 62 -42.40 -30.28 -9.66
CA LYS A 62 -42.84 -29.54 -10.86
C LYS A 62 -43.26 -30.43 -12.02
N ASN A 63 -42.79 -31.68 -12.03
CA ASN A 63 -43.04 -32.68 -13.07
C ASN A 63 -43.38 -34.04 -12.45
N THR A 64 -44.55 -34.13 -11.80
CA THR A 64 -45.00 -35.27 -10.97
C THR A 64 -45.06 -36.64 -11.65
N LYS A 65 -44.97 -36.70 -12.99
CA LYS A 65 -44.97 -37.94 -13.78
C LYS A 65 -43.57 -38.46 -14.11
N ILE A 66 -42.51 -37.78 -13.67
CA ILE A 66 -41.12 -38.14 -13.92
C ILE A 66 -40.57 -38.99 -12.79
N ASP A 67 -39.93 -40.10 -13.17
CA ASP A 67 -39.23 -40.99 -12.25
C ASP A 67 -37.78 -40.52 -12.07
N VAL A 68 -37.58 -39.58 -11.14
CA VAL A 68 -36.30 -38.90 -10.91
C VAL A 68 -35.19 -39.81 -10.36
N ASP A 69 -35.55 -40.97 -9.80
CA ASP A 69 -34.58 -41.95 -9.29
C ASP A 69 -33.79 -42.62 -10.41
N LYS A 70 -34.39 -42.69 -11.61
CA LYS A 70 -33.78 -43.15 -12.86
C LYS A 70 -32.94 -42.10 -13.57
N LEU A 71 -32.92 -40.87 -13.06
CA LEU A 71 -32.12 -39.78 -13.59
C LEU A 71 -30.86 -39.60 -12.75
N SER A 72 -29.83 -39.05 -13.36
CA SER A 72 -28.62 -38.57 -12.73
C SER A 72 -28.36 -37.14 -13.17
N LEU A 73 -27.65 -36.42 -12.33
CA LEU A 73 -27.28 -35.03 -12.55
C LEU A 73 -25.83 -34.98 -13.05
N THR A 74 -25.57 -34.32 -14.17
CA THR A 74 -24.21 -34.32 -14.77
C THR A 74 -23.60 -32.95 -14.94
N ASN A 75 -24.38 -31.90 -15.22
CA ASN A 75 -23.87 -30.53 -15.35
C ASN A 75 -24.73 -29.58 -14.52
N VAL A 76 -24.22 -29.10 -13.39
CA VAL A 76 -24.90 -28.10 -12.55
C VAL A 76 -24.12 -26.80 -12.66
N ASP A 77 -24.78 -25.78 -13.19
CA ASP A 77 -24.30 -24.41 -13.25
C ASP A 77 -25.04 -23.59 -12.19
N LEU A 78 -24.38 -23.40 -11.05
CA LEU A 78 -24.93 -22.61 -9.94
C LEU A 78 -25.07 -21.12 -10.29
N PHE A 79 -24.34 -20.67 -11.32
CA PHE A 79 -24.23 -19.27 -11.70
C PHE A 79 -25.36 -18.83 -12.62
N GLU A 80 -25.61 -19.59 -13.69
CA GLU A 80 -26.79 -19.40 -14.55
C GLU A 80 -28.05 -20.00 -13.92
N GLY A 81 -27.91 -20.66 -12.76
CA GLY A 81 -28.99 -21.38 -12.08
C GLY A 81 -29.52 -22.51 -12.94
N THR A 82 -28.65 -23.28 -13.62
CA THR A 82 -29.08 -24.37 -14.50
C THR A 82 -28.53 -25.73 -14.08
N ALA A 83 -29.23 -26.80 -14.42
CA ALA A 83 -28.82 -28.17 -14.15
C ALA A 83 -29.23 -29.09 -15.30
N THR A 84 -28.37 -30.04 -15.66
CA THR A 84 -28.63 -31.04 -16.70
C THR A 84 -28.91 -32.39 -16.09
N PHE A 85 -30.11 -32.91 -16.34
CA PHE A 85 -30.50 -34.27 -16.00
C PHE A 85 -30.31 -35.21 -17.19
N VAL A 86 -29.67 -36.36 -16.91
CA VAL A 86 -29.47 -37.46 -17.86
C VAL A 86 -29.99 -38.77 -17.29
N PRO A 87 -30.40 -39.75 -18.13
CA PRO A 87 -30.76 -41.08 -17.66
C PRO A 87 -29.57 -41.82 -17.03
N LYS A 88 -29.79 -42.51 -15.91
CA LYS A 88 -28.77 -43.41 -15.32
C LYS A 88 -28.49 -44.59 -16.24
N ASN A 89 -27.25 -45.08 -16.25
CA ASN A 89 -26.83 -46.29 -16.97
C ASN A 89 -27.70 -47.49 -16.50
N ARG A 90 -28.74 -47.83 -17.30
CA ARG A 90 -29.82 -48.85 -17.15
C ARG A 90 -31.26 -48.31 -17.09
N ALA A 91 -31.51 -47.01 -17.25
CA ALA A 91 -32.85 -46.48 -17.40
C ALA A 91 -33.41 -46.76 -18.80
N VAL A 92 -34.04 -47.92 -18.99
CA VAL A 92 -34.54 -48.42 -20.29
C VAL A 92 -35.62 -47.53 -20.94
N ASN A 93 -36.19 -46.57 -20.19
CA ASN A 93 -37.36 -45.79 -20.60
C ASN A 93 -37.08 -44.28 -20.84
N TYR A 94 -35.85 -43.79 -20.60
CA TYR A 94 -35.47 -42.39 -20.82
C TYR A 94 -34.21 -42.30 -21.69
N ASN A 95 -34.17 -41.33 -22.61
CA ASN A 95 -33.00 -40.99 -23.41
C ASN A 95 -32.82 -39.45 -23.46
N GLY A 96 -31.71 -38.99 -24.03
CA GLY A 96 -31.39 -37.55 -24.13
C GLY A 96 -30.90 -36.92 -22.83
N GLN A 97 -30.87 -35.60 -22.80
CA GLN A 97 -30.53 -34.79 -21.62
C GLN A 97 -31.47 -33.58 -21.57
N ALA A 98 -31.79 -33.11 -20.37
CA ALA A 98 -32.67 -31.97 -20.20
C ALA A 98 -32.02 -30.94 -19.28
N ILE A 99 -32.00 -29.69 -19.74
CA ILE A 99 -31.53 -28.56 -18.95
C ILE A 99 -32.73 -27.95 -18.24
N VAL A 100 -32.59 -27.75 -16.94
CA VAL A 100 -33.59 -27.11 -16.08
C VAL A 100 -32.96 -25.93 -15.38
N ASN A 101 -33.74 -24.90 -15.09
CA ASN A 101 -33.34 -23.70 -14.38
C ASN A 101 -33.87 -23.75 -12.94
N PHE A 102 -33.19 -23.13 -12.00
CA PHE A 102 -33.59 -23.00 -10.60
C PHE A 102 -33.07 -21.68 -10.03
N ASP A 103 -33.81 -21.13 -9.07
CA ASP A 103 -33.40 -19.94 -8.33
C ASP A 103 -32.69 -20.39 -7.05
N PHE A 104 -31.35 -20.38 -7.05
CA PHE A 104 -30.57 -20.62 -5.84
C PHE A 104 -30.25 -19.30 -5.12
N GLY A 105 -31.24 -18.43 -4.95
CA GLY A 105 -31.28 -17.37 -3.93
C GLY A 105 -30.19 -16.30 -3.99
N ASN A 106 -29.30 -16.31 -4.97
CA ASN A 106 -28.20 -15.36 -5.15
C ASN A 106 -27.75 -15.38 -6.62
N VAL A 107 -28.28 -14.47 -7.44
CA VAL A 107 -27.64 -14.13 -8.72
C VAL A 107 -26.97 -12.78 -8.57
N ARG A 108 -25.63 -12.74 -8.72
CA ARG A 108 -24.95 -11.87 -9.69
C ARG A 108 -23.47 -12.21 -9.87
N LYS A 109 -22.99 -11.80 -11.04
CA LYS A 109 -21.72 -11.98 -11.77
C LYS A 109 -20.47 -11.43 -11.10
N ASP A 110 -20.50 -11.19 -9.79
CA ASP A 110 -19.42 -10.58 -9.04
C ASP A 110 -19.23 -11.36 -7.73
N SER A 111 -17.98 -11.66 -7.37
CA SER A 111 -17.63 -12.27 -6.09
C SER A 111 -18.23 -11.47 -4.91
N GLN A 112 -18.70 -12.11 -3.84
CA GLN A 112 -19.33 -11.46 -2.68
C GLN A 112 -18.28 -10.98 -1.67
N TYR A 113 -18.44 -9.82 -1.04
CA TYR A 113 -17.44 -9.40 -0.07
C TYR A 113 -17.53 -10.19 1.23
N LEU A 114 -16.40 -10.57 1.81
CA LEU A 114 -16.40 -11.41 3.03
C LEU A 114 -17.19 -10.79 4.19
N TRP A 115 -17.19 -9.46 4.34
CA TRP A 115 -18.00 -8.77 5.36
C TRP A 115 -19.52 -8.80 5.13
N GLU A 116 -19.98 -9.23 3.95
CA GLU A 116 -21.41 -9.39 3.64
C GLU A 116 -21.91 -10.81 3.98
N VAL A 117 -20.99 -11.78 4.08
CA VAL A 117 -21.30 -13.21 4.21
C VAL A 117 -20.84 -13.83 5.53
N VAL A 118 -19.90 -13.20 6.23
CA VAL A 118 -19.47 -13.61 7.58
C VAL A 118 -20.31 -12.87 8.63
N ASN A 119 -21.17 -13.61 9.34
CA ASN A 119 -22.09 -13.06 10.34
C ASN A 119 -21.54 -13.17 11.78
N ASN A 120 -20.60 -14.08 12.02
CA ASN A 120 -19.93 -14.26 13.31
C ASN A 120 -18.41 -14.18 13.12
N THR A 121 -17.81 -13.14 13.69
CA THR A 121 -16.35 -12.90 13.64
C THR A 121 -15.62 -13.30 14.92
N TRP A 122 -16.35 -13.64 15.98
CA TRP A 122 -15.77 -14.21 17.21
C TRP A 122 -15.78 -15.74 17.12
N LEU A 123 -14.61 -16.36 16.98
CA LEU A 123 -14.48 -17.82 16.85
C LEU A 123 -14.40 -18.56 18.19
N GLY A 124 -14.39 -17.84 19.31
CA GLY A 124 -14.23 -18.45 20.63
C GLY A 124 -12.78 -18.85 20.89
N THR A 125 -12.57 -19.98 21.54
CA THR A 125 -11.24 -20.51 21.90
C THR A 125 -10.83 -21.58 20.90
N ILE A 126 -9.66 -21.43 20.26
CA ILE A 126 -9.14 -22.34 19.24
C ILE A 126 -7.85 -23.02 19.70
N THR A 127 -7.66 -24.29 19.34
CA THR A 127 -6.59 -25.14 19.90
C THR A 127 -5.18 -24.77 19.45
N SER A 128 -5.07 -24.11 18.31
CA SER A 128 -3.84 -23.50 17.80
C SER A 128 -4.21 -22.44 16.78
N ASN A 129 -3.36 -21.43 16.60
CA ASN A 129 -3.58 -20.37 15.61
C ASN A 129 -3.15 -20.79 14.21
N ASN A 130 -3.19 -22.07 13.86
CA ASN A 130 -2.88 -22.47 12.49
C ASN A 130 -4.07 -22.15 11.56
N SER A 131 -3.78 -21.88 10.29
CA SER A 131 -4.78 -21.47 9.30
C SER A 131 -5.92 -22.48 9.12
N ASN A 132 -5.66 -23.78 9.29
CA ASN A 132 -6.70 -24.80 9.14
C ASN A 132 -7.70 -24.75 10.29
N GLU A 133 -7.23 -24.69 11.54
CA GLU A 133 -8.09 -24.61 12.73
C GLU A 133 -8.97 -23.36 12.70
N ILE A 134 -8.38 -22.21 12.33
CA ILE A 134 -9.09 -20.93 12.21
C ILE A 134 -10.20 -21.00 11.16
N LEU A 135 -9.93 -21.62 9.99
CA LEU A 135 -10.95 -21.79 8.94
C LEU A 135 -12.02 -22.80 9.33
N GLU A 136 -11.67 -23.89 10.01
CA GLU A 136 -12.66 -24.87 10.48
C GLU A 136 -13.63 -24.22 11.46
N GLU A 137 -13.15 -23.40 12.41
CA GLU A 137 -14.06 -22.72 13.35
C GLU A 137 -14.83 -21.56 12.74
N LEU A 138 -14.21 -20.81 11.82
CA LEU A 138 -14.93 -19.81 11.04
C LEU A 138 -16.09 -20.43 10.26
N VAL A 139 -15.85 -21.53 9.54
CA VAL A 139 -16.89 -22.22 8.77
C VAL A 139 -17.88 -22.91 9.69
N GLY A 140 -17.46 -23.41 10.85
CA GLY A 140 -18.38 -23.94 11.87
C GLY A 140 -19.43 -22.93 12.31
N LEU A 141 -19.05 -21.67 12.50
CA LEU A 141 -19.92 -20.56 12.92
C LEU A 141 -20.61 -19.83 11.76
N ASN A 142 -20.10 -20.03 10.54
CA ASN A 142 -20.63 -19.47 9.29
C ASN A 142 -20.73 -20.59 8.24
N PRO A 143 -21.67 -21.55 8.40
CA PRO A 143 -21.70 -22.82 7.66
C PRO A 143 -21.98 -22.70 6.15
N LEU A 144 -22.21 -21.47 5.66
CA LEU A 144 -22.39 -21.16 4.25
C LEU A 144 -21.09 -20.70 3.55
N LEU A 145 -20.00 -20.56 4.30
CA LEU A 145 -18.68 -20.24 3.76
C LEU A 145 -18.02 -21.50 3.19
N ASP A 146 -17.50 -21.40 1.96
CA ASP A 146 -16.62 -22.43 1.42
C ASP A 146 -15.17 -22.15 1.80
N LYS A 147 -14.65 -22.90 2.78
CA LYS A 147 -13.25 -22.78 3.21
C LYS A 147 -12.22 -22.95 2.09
N LYS A 148 -12.56 -23.61 0.97
CA LYS A 148 -11.62 -23.79 -0.15
C LYS A 148 -11.32 -22.50 -0.88
N GLU A 149 -12.21 -21.52 -0.78
CA GLU A 149 -12.09 -20.19 -1.38
C GLU A 149 -11.40 -19.19 -0.45
N LEU A 150 -11.09 -19.58 0.79
CA LEU A 150 -10.60 -18.70 1.84
C LEU A 150 -9.17 -19.03 2.25
N GLU A 151 -8.40 -18.00 2.56
CA GLU A 151 -7.08 -18.12 3.16
C GLU A 151 -7.01 -17.28 4.44
N VAL A 152 -6.22 -17.74 5.40
CA VAL A 152 -6.00 -17.02 6.66
C VAL A 152 -4.68 -16.28 6.56
N LYS A 153 -4.72 -14.98 6.80
CA LYS A 153 -3.59 -14.05 6.85
C LYS A 153 -3.50 -13.44 8.23
N ASP A 154 -2.36 -12.83 8.55
CA ASP A 154 -2.16 -12.00 9.75
C ASP A 154 -2.57 -12.69 11.06
N ILE A 155 -2.21 -13.96 11.17
CA ILE A 155 -2.50 -14.80 12.34
C ILE A 155 -1.70 -14.28 13.54
N ASN A 156 -2.41 -13.93 14.62
CA ASN A 156 -1.81 -13.63 15.91
C ASN A 156 -2.47 -14.48 17.03
N THR A 157 -2.15 -14.20 18.29
CA THR A 157 -2.61 -14.99 19.46
C THR A 157 -4.06 -14.73 19.88
N TRP A 158 -4.73 -13.76 19.25
CA TRP A 158 -6.07 -13.30 19.62
C TRP A 158 -6.99 -13.03 18.40
N GLY A 159 -6.52 -13.29 17.18
CA GLY A 159 -7.29 -13.12 15.95
C GLY A 159 -6.48 -13.37 14.68
N ALA A 160 -7.17 -13.37 13.55
CA ALA A 160 -6.59 -13.46 12.21
C ALA A 160 -7.43 -12.68 11.19
N THR A 161 -6.83 -12.42 10.03
CA THR A 161 -7.53 -11.92 8.86
C THR A 161 -7.97 -13.10 7.98
N ILE A 162 -9.26 -13.19 7.66
CA ILE A 162 -9.76 -14.12 6.65
C ILE A 162 -9.87 -13.37 5.33
N ALA A 163 -9.15 -13.83 4.31
CA ALA A 163 -9.18 -13.25 2.98
C ALA A 163 -9.74 -14.24 1.96
N ALA A 164 -10.38 -13.72 0.92
CA ALA A 164 -10.68 -14.54 -0.26
C ALA A 164 -9.37 -14.86 -0.99
N LYS A 165 -9.19 -16.11 -1.41
CA LYS A 165 -8.04 -16.51 -2.24
C LYS A 165 -8.06 -15.73 -3.54
N SER A 166 -6.89 -15.51 -4.12
CA SER A 166 -6.76 -14.89 -5.46
C SER A 166 -7.48 -15.71 -6.55
N SER A 167 -7.58 -17.03 -6.38
CA SER A 167 -8.34 -17.93 -7.24
C SER A 167 -9.83 -17.99 -6.91
N SER A 168 -10.31 -17.23 -5.92
CA SER A 168 -11.68 -17.33 -5.45
C SER A 168 -12.64 -16.74 -6.46
N SER A 169 -13.58 -17.55 -6.94
CA SER A 169 -14.71 -17.08 -7.75
C SER A 169 -15.91 -16.68 -6.91
N MET A 170 -15.92 -17.02 -5.61
CA MET A 170 -17.07 -16.82 -4.73
C MET A 170 -16.95 -15.60 -3.82
N TYR A 171 -15.75 -15.26 -3.34
CA TYR A 171 -15.55 -14.21 -2.35
C TYR A 171 -14.52 -13.15 -2.79
N LYS A 172 -14.62 -11.93 -2.27
CA LYS A 172 -13.63 -10.85 -2.42
C LYS A 172 -13.44 -10.08 -1.11
N GLY A 173 -12.33 -9.36 -0.99
CA GLY A 173 -11.99 -8.64 0.22
C GLY A 173 -11.58 -9.56 1.38
N GLN A 174 -11.59 -9.00 2.59
CA GLN A 174 -11.16 -9.68 3.81
C GLN A 174 -11.98 -9.22 5.02
N ILE A 175 -11.96 -10.00 6.09
CA ILE A 175 -12.60 -9.67 7.36
C ILE A 175 -11.73 -10.15 8.52
N THR A 176 -11.66 -9.38 9.60
CA THR A 176 -10.95 -9.79 10.82
C THR A 176 -11.85 -10.68 11.66
N VAL A 177 -11.29 -11.78 12.14
CA VAL A 177 -11.89 -12.65 13.14
C VAL A 177 -11.07 -12.60 14.41
N SER A 178 -11.73 -12.75 15.54
CA SER A 178 -11.11 -12.73 16.86
C SER A 178 -11.34 -14.08 17.53
N TYR A 179 -10.35 -14.55 18.28
CA TYR A 179 -10.37 -15.82 18.98
C TYR A 179 -9.39 -15.79 20.14
N ASN A 180 -9.31 -16.86 20.94
CA ASN A 180 -8.20 -17.05 21.88
C ASN A 180 -7.41 -18.31 21.52
N VAL A 181 -6.08 -18.25 21.56
CA VAL A 181 -5.18 -19.33 21.10
C VAL A 181 -4.53 -20.06 22.26
N ILE A 182 -4.48 -21.40 22.18
CA ILE A 182 -3.66 -22.22 23.06
C ILE A 182 -2.26 -22.38 22.44
N ASN A 183 -1.21 -21.89 23.10
CA ASN A 183 0.18 -22.09 22.62
C ASN A 183 0.63 -23.52 22.90
N GLU A 184 0.72 -24.35 21.86
CA GLU A 184 1.45 -25.62 21.95
C GLU A 184 2.94 -25.39 21.71
N THR A 185 3.75 -25.53 22.76
CA THR A 185 5.16 -25.90 22.59
C THR A 185 5.43 -27.23 23.30
N GLY A 186 6.09 -28.14 22.59
CA GLY A 186 6.86 -29.25 23.14
C GLY A 186 6.09 -30.49 23.61
N ASP A 187 6.58 -31.63 23.14
CA ASP A 187 6.28 -32.99 23.59
C ASP A 187 6.31 -33.09 25.12
N SER A 188 5.13 -33.23 25.73
CA SER A 188 4.94 -33.65 27.12
C SER A 188 3.53 -34.21 27.27
N SER A 189 3.40 -35.34 27.97
CA SER A 189 2.12 -36.01 28.25
C SER A 189 1.15 -35.22 29.15
N ALA A 190 1.44 -33.95 29.46
CA ALA A 190 0.68 -33.07 30.34
C ALA A 190 -0.32 -32.22 29.52
N LYS A 191 -1.56 -32.10 29.99
CA LYS A 191 -2.64 -31.35 29.32
C LYS A 191 -2.55 -29.85 29.61
N SER A 192 -2.67 -28.97 28.62
CA SER A 192 -2.64 -27.52 28.89
C SER A 192 -3.84 -27.10 29.76
N LEU A 193 -3.63 -26.28 30.79
CA LEU A 193 -4.70 -25.80 31.68
C LEU A 193 -5.79 -25.04 30.94
N TYR A 194 -5.42 -24.35 29.87
CA TYR A 194 -6.36 -23.62 29.02
C TYR A 194 -7.29 -24.57 28.23
N SER A 195 -6.84 -25.80 27.93
CA SER A 195 -7.66 -26.82 27.24
C SER A 195 -8.62 -27.58 28.17
N VAL A 196 -8.33 -27.59 29.48
CA VAL A 196 -9.10 -28.35 30.47
C VAL A 196 -9.96 -27.46 31.38
N ILE A 197 -9.72 -26.14 31.41
CA ILE A 197 -10.58 -25.12 32.03
C ILE A 197 -11.47 -24.53 30.93
N THR A 198 -12.52 -25.27 30.55
CA THR A 198 -13.47 -24.91 29.48
C THR A 198 -14.50 -23.85 29.88
N ASN A 199 -14.74 -23.67 31.18
CA ASN A 199 -15.62 -22.67 31.77
C ASN A 199 -14.75 -21.71 32.57
N SER A 200 -14.36 -20.61 31.93
CA SER A 200 -13.52 -19.57 32.52
C SER A 200 -14.32 -18.60 33.40
N TRP A 201 -15.63 -18.46 33.18
CA TRP A 201 -16.52 -17.77 34.13
C TRP A 201 -16.94 -18.70 35.25
N LEU A 202 -16.46 -18.44 36.46
CA LEU A 202 -16.72 -19.29 37.63
C LEU A 202 -17.99 -18.89 38.40
N GLY A 203 -18.54 -17.71 38.12
CA GLY A 203 -19.68 -17.15 38.85
C GLY A 203 -19.24 -16.37 40.10
N GLU A 204 -20.11 -16.34 41.10
CA GLU A 204 -19.81 -15.71 42.39
C GLU A 204 -19.02 -16.66 43.29
N ILE A 205 -17.91 -16.18 43.84
CA ILE A 205 -16.99 -16.93 44.71
C ILE A 205 -16.89 -16.18 46.04
N ASN A 206 -17.01 -16.89 47.17
CA ASN A 206 -16.85 -16.26 48.47
C ASN A 206 -15.39 -15.83 48.69
N LYS A 207 -15.17 -14.56 49.05
CA LYS A 207 -13.87 -14.13 49.58
C LYS A 207 -13.60 -14.90 50.87
N GLY A 208 -12.41 -15.50 50.95
CA GLY A 208 -11.98 -16.22 52.13
C GLY A 208 -11.65 -15.27 53.28
N GLU A 209 -11.47 -15.82 54.48
CA GLU A 209 -11.00 -15.04 55.65
C GLU A 209 -9.59 -14.47 55.46
N ASP A 210 -8.82 -15.04 54.54
CA ASP A 210 -7.53 -14.56 54.06
C ASP A 210 -7.33 -14.88 52.55
N ASP A 211 -6.21 -14.42 51.98
CA ASP A 211 -5.89 -14.62 50.55
C ASP A 211 -5.76 -16.10 50.19
N ARG A 212 -5.17 -16.93 51.08
CA ARG A 212 -5.03 -18.38 50.83
C ARG A 212 -6.38 -19.06 50.75
N LYS A 213 -7.33 -18.67 51.61
CA LYS A 213 -8.69 -19.20 51.60
C LYS A 213 -9.47 -18.70 50.39
N THR A 214 -9.20 -17.48 49.93
CA THR A 214 -9.76 -16.94 48.68
C THR A 214 -9.27 -17.71 47.46
N GLU A 215 -7.96 -17.94 47.36
CA GLU A 215 -7.36 -18.78 46.31
C GLU A 215 -7.92 -20.22 46.35
N GLU A 216 -8.10 -20.81 47.54
CA GLU A 216 -8.70 -22.13 47.67
C GLU A 216 -10.15 -22.16 47.16
N ASN A 217 -10.95 -21.14 47.48
CA ASN A 217 -12.32 -21.01 46.99
C ASN A 217 -12.36 -20.86 45.46
N ILE A 218 -11.41 -20.11 44.89
CA ILE A 218 -11.25 -19.97 43.43
C ILE A 218 -10.92 -21.31 42.79
N ILE A 219 -9.92 -22.03 43.29
CA ILE A 219 -9.54 -23.35 42.77
C ILE A 219 -10.72 -24.33 42.90
N ASN A 220 -11.44 -24.34 44.02
CA ASN A 220 -12.63 -25.20 44.16
C ASN A 220 -13.73 -24.84 43.14
N ALA A 221 -13.93 -23.56 42.84
CA ALA A 221 -14.88 -23.13 41.82
C ALA A 221 -14.43 -23.53 40.41
N VAL A 222 -13.13 -23.44 40.10
CA VAL A 222 -12.53 -23.97 38.87
C VAL A 222 -12.84 -25.46 38.73
N LEU A 223 -12.56 -26.26 39.75
CA LEU A 223 -12.83 -27.71 39.75
C LEU A 223 -14.31 -28.05 39.60
N THR A 224 -15.19 -27.24 40.19
CA THR A 224 -16.65 -27.44 40.13
C THR A 224 -17.21 -27.15 38.74
N LYS A 225 -16.68 -26.12 38.07
CA LYS A 225 -17.12 -25.70 36.73
C LYS A 225 -16.43 -26.45 35.61
N ASN A 226 -15.31 -27.10 35.91
CA ASN A 226 -14.46 -27.79 34.95
C ASN A 226 -14.19 -29.21 35.46
N ASN A 227 -15.00 -30.16 35.01
CA ASN A 227 -14.95 -31.56 35.46
C ASN A 227 -13.61 -32.22 35.12
N ASN A 228 -13.16 -33.14 35.98
CA ASN A 228 -11.95 -33.97 35.82
C ASN A 228 -10.60 -33.26 35.98
N LEU A 229 -10.57 -32.07 36.59
CA LEU A 229 -9.35 -31.40 36.99
C LEU A 229 -8.79 -31.94 38.32
N ASP A 230 -7.48 -31.80 38.53
CA ASP A 230 -6.79 -32.29 39.73
C ASP A 230 -6.38 -31.12 40.60
N LYS A 231 -6.98 -31.01 41.79
CA LYS A 231 -6.75 -29.88 42.71
C LYS A 231 -5.26 -29.68 43.03
N ASN A 232 -4.51 -30.77 43.16
CA ASN A 232 -3.13 -30.73 43.64
C ASN A 232 -2.12 -30.28 42.57
N GLU A 233 -2.58 -30.13 41.33
CA GLU A 233 -1.76 -29.75 40.19
C GLU A 233 -2.01 -28.30 39.74
N LEU A 234 -2.87 -27.55 40.46
CA LEU A 234 -3.27 -26.17 40.16
C LEU A 234 -2.82 -25.21 41.26
N LYS A 235 -2.50 -23.97 40.87
CA LYS A 235 -2.29 -22.85 41.79
C LYS A 235 -2.81 -21.54 41.20
N VAL A 236 -3.24 -20.61 42.04
CA VAL A 236 -3.47 -19.22 41.62
C VAL A 236 -2.11 -18.54 41.53
N LYS A 237 -1.81 -17.90 40.39
CA LYS A 237 -0.55 -17.18 40.15
C LYS A 237 -0.72 -15.67 40.29
N GLU A 238 -1.85 -15.16 39.82
CA GLU A 238 -2.22 -13.76 39.91
C GLU A 238 -3.70 -13.65 40.26
N LEU A 239 -4.05 -12.69 41.11
CA LEU A 239 -5.41 -12.48 41.59
C LEU A 239 -5.74 -10.99 41.54
N ASN A 240 -6.88 -10.67 40.94
CA ASN A 240 -7.49 -9.35 41.03
C ASN A 240 -8.99 -9.49 41.37
N GLN A 241 -9.65 -8.36 41.61
CA GLN A 241 -11.05 -8.34 42.07
C GLN A 241 -12.08 -8.90 41.07
N TRP A 242 -11.69 -9.14 39.80
CA TRP A 242 -12.55 -9.59 38.71
C TRP A 242 -12.14 -10.94 38.11
N GLY A 243 -11.06 -11.54 38.60
CA GLY A 243 -10.58 -12.82 38.12
C GLY A 243 -9.20 -13.20 38.63
N ALA A 244 -8.74 -14.38 38.23
CA ALA A 244 -7.46 -14.94 38.61
C ALA A 244 -6.80 -15.69 37.46
N THR A 245 -5.48 -15.71 37.46
CA THR A 245 -4.67 -16.54 36.59
C THR A 245 -4.39 -17.87 37.30
N ILE A 246 -4.90 -18.98 36.76
CA ILE A 246 -4.69 -20.34 37.28
C ILE A 246 -3.53 -20.98 36.54
N GLY A 247 -2.43 -21.25 37.22
CA GLY A 247 -1.26 -21.91 36.66
C GLY A 247 -1.06 -23.33 37.16
N ALA A 248 -0.30 -24.12 36.40
CA ALA A 248 0.16 -25.42 36.88
C ALA A 248 1.17 -25.24 38.02
N VAL A 249 1.18 -26.19 38.97
CA VAL A 249 2.24 -26.25 40.00
C VAL A 249 3.60 -26.55 39.35
N GLU A 250 4.68 -26.18 40.03
CA GLU A 250 6.04 -26.33 39.50
C GLU A 250 6.35 -27.81 39.21
N ASN A 251 6.84 -28.10 38.00
CA ASN A 251 7.11 -29.46 37.50
C ASN A 251 5.87 -30.39 37.37
N SER A 252 4.65 -29.83 37.26
CA SER A 252 3.45 -30.64 37.01
C SER A 252 3.61 -31.53 35.78
N LYS A 253 3.29 -32.82 35.93
CA LYS A 253 3.29 -33.81 34.84
C LYS A 253 1.90 -34.02 34.24
N LYS A 254 0.86 -33.45 34.88
CA LYS A 254 -0.54 -33.60 34.48
C LYS A 254 -1.03 -32.37 33.73
N TYR A 255 -0.61 -31.17 34.16
CA TYR A 255 -0.98 -29.92 33.52
C TYR A 255 0.22 -29.04 33.18
N LYS A 256 0.06 -28.19 32.17
CA LYS A 256 1.03 -27.15 31.78
C LYS A 256 0.33 -25.82 31.52
N ASP A 257 1.10 -24.75 31.44
CA ASP A 257 0.65 -23.38 31.15
C ASP A 257 -0.24 -22.75 32.25
N GLU A 258 -0.93 -21.66 31.89
CA GLU A 258 -1.80 -20.86 32.75
C GLU A 258 -3.13 -20.56 32.03
N SER A 259 -4.20 -20.34 32.78
CA SER A 259 -5.52 -19.98 32.24
C SER A 259 -6.17 -18.92 33.11
N TYR A 260 -6.68 -17.86 32.48
CA TYR A 260 -7.44 -16.83 33.18
C TYR A 260 -8.87 -17.31 33.44
N VAL A 261 -9.37 -17.06 34.65
CA VAL A 261 -10.74 -17.31 35.05
C VAL A 261 -11.34 -16.03 35.62
N SER A 262 -12.56 -15.70 35.22
CA SER A 262 -13.29 -14.54 35.70
C SER A 262 -14.33 -14.95 36.73
N PHE A 263 -14.54 -14.10 37.73
CA PHE A 263 -15.52 -14.31 38.80
C PHE A 263 -15.88 -13.00 39.49
N THR A 264 -16.88 -13.05 40.36
CA THR A 264 -17.18 -11.98 41.32
C THR A 264 -16.87 -12.47 42.73
N LEU A 265 -16.03 -11.74 43.49
CA LEU A 265 -15.77 -12.06 44.90
C LEU A 265 -16.89 -11.52 45.80
N LYS A 266 -17.64 -12.38 46.48
CA LYS A 266 -18.57 -11.96 47.54
C LYS A 266 -17.77 -11.41 48.72
N GLY A 267 -18.01 -10.15 49.07
CA GLY A 267 -17.45 -9.50 50.26
C GLY A 267 -16.41 -8.40 49.99
N ASP A 268 -16.06 -8.10 48.75
CA ASP A 268 -15.19 -6.95 48.42
C ASP A 268 -16.04 -5.71 48.09
N THR A 269 -16.40 -4.96 49.14
CA THR A 269 -17.20 -3.75 49.01
C THR A 269 -16.32 -2.55 48.68
N GLN A 270 -16.00 -2.34 47.39
CA GLN A 270 -15.70 -1.01 46.82
C GLN A 270 -16.30 -0.80 45.41
N GLY A 271 -17.45 -1.38 45.18
CA GLY A 271 -18.39 -0.99 44.15
C GLY A 271 -19.66 -1.77 44.43
N GLU A 272 -20.78 -1.09 44.63
CA GLU A 272 -22.06 -1.73 44.98
C GLU A 272 -22.49 -2.71 43.86
N SER A 273 -22.06 -3.97 43.94
CA SER A 273 -22.62 -5.05 43.13
C SER A 273 -23.86 -5.56 43.85
N ASN A 274 -25.02 -5.05 43.46
CA ASN A 274 -26.30 -5.70 43.78
C ASN A 274 -26.35 -7.04 43.03
N GLU A 275 -26.81 -8.12 43.67
CA GLU A 275 -27.03 -9.46 43.06
C GLU A 275 -27.96 -9.46 41.82
N ASN A 276 -28.52 -8.30 41.46
CA ASN A 276 -29.42 -8.09 40.32
C ASN A 276 -28.76 -7.47 39.07
N SER A 277 -27.45 -7.17 39.07
CA SER A 277 -26.75 -6.61 37.89
C SER A 277 -26.59 -7.63 36.76
N LYS A 278 -27.05 -7.28 35.55
CA LYS A 278 -27.01 -8.16 34.37
C LYS A 278 -25.65 -8.08 33.66
N SER A 279 -25.12 -9.20 33.16
CA SER A 279 -23.85 -9.22 32.42
C SER A 279 -24.02 -8.61 31.03
N LEU A 280 -23.12 -7.69 30.63
CA LEU A 280 -23.14 -7.14 29.27
C LEU A 280 -22.92 -8.21 28.20
N TYR A 281 -22.13 -9.26 28.48
CA TYR A 281 -21.95 -10.40 27.57
C TYR A 281 -23.25 -11.15 27.28
N SER A 282 -24.17 -11.19 28.25
CA SER A 282 -25.48 -11.84 28.06
C SER A 282 -26.53 -10.94 27.43
N GLU A 283 -26.36 -9.62 27.52
CA GLU A 283 -27.37 -8.64 27.11
C GLU A 283 -27.07 -7.99 25.75
N VAL A 284 -25.80 -7.93 25.33
CA VAL A 284 -25.38 -7.47 23.99
C VAL A 284 -25.47 -8.64 23.00
N LYS A 285 -26.45 -8.59 22.10
CA LYS A 285 -26.73 -9.64 21.10
C LYS A 285 -25.87 -9.54 19.85
N THR A 286 -25.41 -8.34 19.52
CA THR A 286 -24.47 -8.09 18.43
C THR A 286 -23.53 -6.95 18.81
N THR A 287 -22.25 -7.15 18.51
CA THR A 287 -21.17 -6.20 18.75
C THR A 287 -20.82 -5.40 17.50
N TRP A 288 -21.35 -5.76 16.31
CA TRP A 288 -21.21 -4.98 15.08
C TRP A 288 -22.34 -3.97 14.95
N LEU A 289 -21.99 -2.68 14.95
CA LEU A 289 -22.96 -1.58 14.93
C LEU A 289 -23.30 -1.10 13.51
N GLY A 290 -22.49 -1.48 12.51
CA GLY A 290 -22.62 -1.00 11.13
C GLY A 290 -21.90 0.34 10.92
N ASN A 291 -22.32 1.07 9.88
CA ASN A 291 -21.76 2.39 9.58
C ASN A 291 -22.40 3.43 10.52
N ILE A 292 -21.56 4.13 11.27
CA ILE A 292 -21.93 5.20 12.20
C ILE A 292 -21.43 6.54 11.68
N GLU A 293 -22.09 7.63 12.07
CA GLU A 293 -21.77 8.95 11.53
C GLU A 293 -20.41 9.49 11.98
N ASN A 294 -19.97 9.16 13.19
CA ASN A 294 -18.70 9.57 13.79
C ASN A 294 -18.44 8.75 15.07
N THR A 295 -17.26 8.93 15.67
CA THR A 295 -16.81 8.20 16.87
C THR A 295 -17.22 8.84 18.20
N ASN A 296 -18.14 9.81 18.20
CA ASN A 296 -18.58 10.39 19.47
C ASN A 296 -19.44 9.36 20.24
N GLU A 297 -19.37 9.43 21.57
CA GLU A 297 -20.00 8.43 22.45
C GLU A 297 -21.51 8.32 22.22
N THR A 298 -22.18 9.44 21.96
CA THR A 298 -23.61 9.49 21.66
C THR A 298 -23.96 8.72 20.38
N SER A 299 -23.19 8.91 19.31
CA SER A 299 -23.40 8.25 18.01
C SER A 299 -23.21 6.73 18.12
N ILE A 300 -22.17 6.28 18.83
CA ILE A 300 -21.89 4.86 19.05
C ILE A 300 -22.93 4.21 19.96
N LEU A 301 -23.30 4.85 21.07
CA LEU A 301 -24.32 4.31 21.98
C LEU A 301 -25.70 4.26 21.31
N ASN A 302 -26.05 5.24 20.45
CA ASN A 302 -27.28 5.21 19.66
C ASN A 302 -27.27 4.06 18.63
N ALA A 303 -26.15 3.83 17.95
CA ALA A 303 -25.99 2.69 17.03
C ALA A 303 -26.08 1.35 17.78
N LEU A 304 -25.46 1.26 18.95
CA LEU A 304 -25.58 0.12 19.87
C LEU A 304 -27.03 -0.13 20.27
N LYS A 305 -27.78 0.91 20.64
CA LYS A 305 -29.21 0.80 21.00
C LYS A 305 -30.05 0.35 19.82
N ALA A 306 -29.77 0.85 18.61
CA ALA A 306 -30.48 0.44 17.40
C ALA A 306 -30.31 -1.05 17.09
N LYS A 307 -29.12 -1.62 17.36
CA LYS A 307 -28.81 -3.04 17.15
C LYS A 307 -29.16 -3.93 18.35
N ASN A 308 -29.24 -3.35 19.55
CA ASN A 308 -29.59 -4.01 20.80
C ASN A 308 -30.75 -3.26 21.50
N PRO A 309 -32.00 -3.36 21.00
CA PRO A 309 -33.11 -2.47 21.41
C PRO A 309 -33.47 -2.54 22.89
N ASN A 310 -33.19 -3.66 23.54
CA ASN A 310 -33.50 -3.92 24.96
C ASN A 310 -32.38 -3.48 25.91
N LEU A 311 -31.22 -3.06 25.39
CA LEU A 311 -30.08 -2.63 26.18
C LEU A 311 -30.28 -1.20 26.68
N ASP A 312 -30.12 -0.95 27.97
CA ASP A 312 -30.25 0.39 28.55
C ASP A 312 -28.92 1.16 28.45
N ILE A 313 -28.76 1.86 27.33
CA ILE A 313 -27.55 2.62 27.01
C ILE A 313 -27.30 3.82 27.93
N GLU A 314 -28.31 4.34 28.65
CA GLU A 314 -28.11 5.49 29.56
C GLU A 314 -27.26 5.13 30.78
N SER A 315 -27.24 3.84 31.12
CA SER A 315 -26.41 3.28 32.20
C SER A 315 -25.03 2.80 31.73
N LEU A 316 -24.67 3.06 30.46
CA LEU A 316 -23.43 2.62 29.84
C LEU A 316 -22.60 3.82 29.35
N THR A 317 -21.31 3.62 29.19
CA THR A 317 -20.36 4.59 28.64
C THR A 317 -19.28 3.84 27.86
N LEU A 318 -18.40 4.56 27.17
CA LEU A 318 -17.36 3.99 26.33
C LEU A 318 -15.97 4.36 26.84
N LYS A 319 -15.02 3.45 26.63
CA LYS A 319 -13.59 3.73 26.76
C LYS A 319 -12.86 3.20 25.53
N GLU A 320 -11.64 3.71 25.31
CA GLU A 320 -10.74 3.23 24.24
C GLU A 320 -11.40 3.27 22.84
N THR A 321 -12.05 4.41 22.53
CA THR A 321 -12.79 4.63 21.28
C THR A 321 -11.86 5.08 20.14
N ASN A 322 -11.96 4.43 18.98
CA ASN A 322 -11.34 4.83 17.72
C ASN A 322 -12.33 4.70 16.55
N GLN A 323 -11.87 4.85 15.30
CA GLN A 323 -12.75 4.83 14.11
C GLN A 323 -13.33 3.45 13.73
N TYR A 324 -12.93 2.39 14.43
CA TYR A 324 -13.34 1.02 14.14
C TYR A 324 -13.99 0.32 15.33
N ASN A 325 -13.69 0.74 16.56
CA ASN A 325 -14.14 0.06 17.76
C ASN A 325 -14.19 0.96 19.00
N SER A 326 -14.97 0.50 19.99
CA SER A 326 -15.04 1.05 21.36
C SER A 326 -15.26 -0.06 22.37
N ILE A 327 -14.84 0.15 23.61
CA ILE A 327 -15.17 -0.75 24.73
C ILE A 327 -16.36 -0.19 25.49
N LEU A 328 -17.45 -0.96 25.52
CA LEU A 328 -18.65 -0.68 26.29
C LEU A 328 -18.48 -1.09 27.75
N ILE A 329 -18.72 -0.16 28.67
CA ILE A 329 -18.63 -0.39 30.12
C ILE A 329 -19.85 0.21 30.85
N PRO A 330 -20.20 -0.29 32.06
CA PRO A 330 -21.17 0.36 32.93
C PRO A 330 -20.70 1.76 33.33
N LYS A 331 -21.62 2.72 33.31
CA LYS A 331 -21.36 4.09 33.74
C LYS A 331 -21.17 4.14 35.26
N SER A 332 -20.24 4.97 35.73
CA SER A 332 -19.94 5.11 37.16
C SER A 332 -21.19 5.51 37.97
N GLY A 333 -21.43 4.81 39.09
CA GLY A 333 -22.61 4.99 39.94
C GLY A 333 -23.85 4.19 39.52
N THR A 334 -23.77 3.38 38.46
CA THR A 334 -24.87 2.48 38.06
C THR A 334 -24.61 1.05 38.54
N THR A 335 -25.67 0.34 38.94
CA THR A 335 -25.60 -1.07 39.38
C THR A 335 -26.39 -2.00 38.44
N LYS A 336 -26.73 -1.53 37.24
CA LYS A 336 -27.62 -2.24 36.30
C LYS A 336 -26.90 -3.30 35.49
N TYR A 337 -25.66 -3.00 35.07
CA TYR A 337 -24.84 -3.87 34.25
C TYR A 337 -23.49 -4.16 34.90
N LYS A 338 -22.90 -5.29 34.52
CA LYS A 338 -21.53 -5.71 34.88
C LYS A 338 -20.77 -6.18 33.63
N ASP A 339 -19.46 -6.32 33.76
CA ASP A 339 -18.50 -6.69 32.69
C ASP A 339 -18.24 -5.57 31.67
N GLN A 340 -17.42 -5.86 30.65
CA GLN A 340 -17.14 -4.97 29.51
C GLN A 340 -17.27 -5.73 28.19
N VAL A 341 -17.72 -5.08 27.12
CA VAL A 341 -17.94 -5.70 25.80
C VAL A 341 -17.34 -4.83 24.70
N TRP A 342 -16.61 -5.45 23.77
CA TRP A 342 -16.03 -4.75 22.62
C TRP A 342 -17.08 -4.57 21.52
N LEU A 343 -17.17 -3.34 21.00
CA LEU A 343 -18.04 -2.96 19.90
C LEU A 343 -17.20 -2.67 18.66
N SER A 344 -17.72 -2.99 17.48
CA SER A 344 -17.09 -2.76 16.19
C SER A 344 -18.04 -2.01 15.25
N TYR A 345 -17.51 -1.10 14.45
CA TYR A 345 -18.28 -0.25 13.53
C TYR A 345 -17.37 0.33 12.43
N SER A 346 -17.96 1.02 11.46
CA SER A 346 -17.23 1.85 10.49
C SER A 346 -17.76 3.28 10.54
N VAL A 347 -16.92 4.29 10.26
CA VAL A 347 -17.35 5.70 10.29
C VAL A 347 -17.63 6.18 8.86
N SER A 348 -18.86 6.66 8.62
CA SER A 348 -19.24 7.28 7.36
C SER A 348 -18.54 8.63 7.18
N GLY A 349 -17.41 8.61 6.48
CA GLY A 349 -16.80 9.72 5.73
C GLY A 349 -16.83 11.12 6.36
N VAL A 350 -15.74 11.51 7.02
CA VAL A 350 -15.27 12.90 7.06
C VAL A 350 -13.80 12.86 6.60
N VAL A 351 -13.32 13.37 5.47
CA VAL A 351 -13.79 14.38 4.48
C VAL A 351 -14.68 15.42 5.10
N ILE A 352 -14.09 16.48 5.65
CA ILE A 352 -14.78 17.76 5.65
C ILE A 352 -15.01 18.08 4.17
N PRO A 353 -16.25 18.13 3.66
CA PRO A 353 -16.47 18.74 2.36
C PRO A 353 -16.17 20.22 2.56
N SER A 354 -15.21 20.76 1.80
CA SER A 354 -15.42 22.11 1.28
C SER A 354 -16.82 22.11 0.67
N GLU A 355 -17.66 23.08 1.00
CA GLU A 355 -19.00 23.21 0.41
C GLU A 355 -18.99 22.80 -1.06
N LYS A 356 -19.87 21.86 -1.46
CA LYS A 356 -20.00 21.49 -2.87
C LYS A 356 -20.19 22.75 -3.68
N LYS A 357 -19.37 22.91 -4.73
CA LYS A 357 -19.42 24.13 -5.54
C LYS A 357 -20.55 24.01 -6.55
N GLU A 358 -21.39 25.04 -6.64
CA GLU A 358 -22.44 25.09 -7.65
C GLU A 358 -21.81 25.11 -9.04
N LEU A 359 -22.28 24.27 -9.97
CA LEU A 359 -21.73 24.21 -11.34
C LEU A 359 -21.74 25.58 -12.04
N ASN A 360 -22.71 26.43 -11.71
CA ASN A 360 -22.82 27.78 -12.27
C ASN A 360 -21.74 28.76 -11.78
N GLN A 361 -20.99 28.41 -10.72
CA GLN A 361 -19.85 29.16 -10.17
C GLN A 361 -18.51 28.64 -10.69
N VAL A 362 -18.38 27.33 -10.96
CA VAL A 362 -17.13 26.70 -11.42
C VAL A 362 -17.01 26.63 -12.94
N ILE A 363 -18.13 26.61 -13.68
CA ILE A 363 -18.14 26.76 -15.14
C ILE A 363 -18.29 28.25 -15.45
N THR A 364 -17.16 28.91 -15.68
CA THR A 364 -17.11 30.37 -15.86
C THR A 364 -17.47 30.78 -17.29
N THR A 365 -17.13 29.96 -18.27
CA THR A 365 -17.47 30.20 -19.69
C THR A 365 -18.79 29.51 -20.05
N LYS A 366 -19.83 30.32 -20.28
CA LYS A 366 -21.18 29.84 -20.61
C LYS A 366 -21.52 30.01 -22.09
N ASP A 367 -20.88 30.96 -22.77
CA ASP A 367 -21.08 31.23 -24.20
C ASP A 367 -19.76 31.04 -24.95
N TYR A 368 -19.64 29.93 -25.66
CA TYR A 368 -18.46 29.59 -26.45
C TYR A 368 -18.56 30.22 -27.84
N ASP A 369 -17.46 30.82 -28.30
CA ASP A 369 -17.44 31.52 -29.59
C ASP A 369 -17.33 30.56 -30.79
N LYS A 370 -17.35 31.12 -32.01
CA LYS A 370 -17.23 30.35 -33.26
C LYS A 370 -15.82 29.77 -33.48
N ASN A 371 -14.80 30.25 -32.77
CA ASN A 371 -13.42 29.75 -32.89
C ASN A 371 -13.24 28.44 -32.10
N LEU A 372 -14.01 28.26 -31.04
CA LEU A 372 -14.08 27.04 -30.23
C LEU A 372 -15.13 26.04 -30.72
N ALA A 373 -15.61 26.20 -31.96
CA ALA A 373 -16.67 25.37 -32.49
C ALA A 373 -16.29 23.87 -32.54
N ILE A 374 -17.23 23.00 -32.16
CA ILE A 374 -17.06 21.55 -32.27
C ILE A 374 -17.15 21.17 -33.75
N ASN A 375 -16.10 20.56 -34.27
CA ASN A 375 -16.05 20.14 -35.68
C ASN A 375 -16.74 18.78 -35.84
N LEU A 376 -17.84 18.77 -36.58
CA LEU A 376 -18.65 17.58 -36.82
C LEU A 376 -18.37 17.04 -38.22
N ASN A 377 -18.43 15.70 -38.34
CA ASN A 377 -18.55 15.09 -39.66
C ASN A 377 -20.00 15.29 -40.13
N LYS A 378 -20.19 15.47 -41.44
CA LYS A 378 -21.44 15.94 -42.06
C LYS A 378 -22.69 15.27 -41.46
N GLU A 379 -23.68 16.09 -41.09
CA GLU A 379 -25.00 15.69 -40.57
C GLU A 379 -25.02 15.00 -39.19
N GLN A 380 -23.93 15.05 -38.41
CA GLN A 380 -23.92 14.56 -37.03
C GLN A 380 -24.35 15.65 -36.03
N GLU A 381 -24.99 15.26 -34.93
CA GLU A 381 -25.15 16.11 -33.75
C GLU A 381 -23.93 15.99 -32.83
N PRO A 382 -23.59 17.05 -32.06
CA PRO A 382 -22.48 16.99 -31.10
C PRO A 382 -22.78 16.00 -29.96
N THR A 383 -21.80 15.17 -29.62
CA THR A 383 -21.92 14.17 -28.55
C THR A 383 -21.70 14.78 -27.16
N SER A 384 -22.24 14.14 -26.13
CA SER A 384 -22.02 14.55 -24.73
C SER A 384 -20.53 14.63 -24.37
N GLN A 385 -19.69 13.72 -24.89
CA GLN A 385 -18.24 13.77 -24.64
C GLN A 385 -17.58 15.00 -25.30
N GLN A 386 -17.95 15.32 -26.55
CA GLN A 386 -17.41 16.51 -27.23
C GLN A 386 -17.79 17.81 -26.52
N VAL A 387 -18.97 17.86 -25.89
CA VAL A 387 -19.40 18.99 -25.06
C VAL A 387 -18.63 19.03 -23.73
N LYS A 388 -18.40 17.88 -23.08
CA LYS A 388 -17.55 17.80 -21.87
C LYS A 388 -16.11 18.24 -22.15
N ASP A 389 -15.54 17.81 -23.27
CA ASP A 389 -14.19 18.20 -23.70
C ASP A 389 -14.10 19.71 -23.99
N LEU A 390 -15.14 20.30 -24.60
CA LEU A 390 -15.23 21.75 -24.80
C LEU A 390 -15.22 22.51 -23.46
N ILE A 391 -16.01 22.04 -22.48
CA ILE A 391 -16.06 22.64 -21.13
C ILE A 391 -14.70 22.53 -20.44
N TYR A 392 -14.06 21.36 -20.51
CA TYR A 392 -12.76 21.12 -19.89
C TYR A 392 -11.67 22.06 -20.41
N ARG A 393 -11.63 22.34 -21.72
CA ARG A 393 -10.62 23.24 -22.31
C ARG A 393 -10.64 24.65 -21.72
N SER A 394 -11.82 25.16 -21.37
CA SER A 394 -11.96 26.48 -20.73
C SER A 394 -11.95 26.42 -19.21
N ASN A 395 -12.04 25.22 -18.62
CA ASN A 395 -12.07 24.97 -17.18
C ASN A 395 -11.23 23.73 -16.84
N PRO A 396 -9.90 23.74 -17.03
CA PRO A 396 -9.04 22.53 -16.91
C PRO A 396 -8.95 21.96 -15.49
N GLN A 397 -9.41 22.73 -14.50
CA GLN A 397 -9.52 22.35 -13.09
C GLN A 397 -10.86 21.66 -12.76
N LEU A 398 -11.78 21.56 -13.73
CA LEU A 398 -13.08 20.91 -13.58
C LEU A 398 -12.95 19.40 -13.80
N ASP A 399 -13.39 18.61 -12.83
CA ASP A 399 -13.49 17.17 -13.01
C ASP A 399 -14.73 16.82 -13.85
N ILE A 400 -14.51 16.63 -15.14
CA ILE A 400 -15.57 16.30 -16.10
C ILE A 400 -16.21 14.93 -15.88
N ASN A 401 -15.62 14.07 -15.05
CA ASN A 401 -16.22 12.77 -14.71
C ASN A 401 -17.34 12.90 -13.66
N GLN A 402 -17.48 14.07 -13.02
CA GLN A 402 -18.52 14.34 -12.02
C GLN A 402 -19.73 15.12 -12.57
N ILE A 403 -19.71 15.43 -13.85
CA ILE A 403 -20.80 16.13 -14.54
C ILE A 403 -21.37 15.27 -15.65
N ASP A 404 -22.63 15.52 -15.99
CA ASP A 404 -23.32 14.92 -17.12
C ASP A 404 -23.98 15.96 -18.03
N ILE A 405 -24.19 15.59 -19.28
CA ILE A 405 -24.87 16.42 -20.28
C ILE A 405 -26.28 15.86 -20.45
N ASN A 406 -27.25 16.46 -19.76
CA ASN A 406 -28.63 15.97 -19.76
C ASN A 406 -29.36 16.21 -21.08
N SER A 407 -29.04 17.29 -21.77
CA SER A 407 -29.67 17.65 -23.03
C SER A 407 -28.77 18.54 -23.88
N ILE A 408 -28.89 18.38 -25.20
CA ILE A 408 -28.27 19.23 -26.22
C ILE A 408 -29.37 19.64 -27.20
N SER A 409 -29.46 20.92 -27.54
CA SER A 409 -30.50 21.45 -28.43
C SER A 409 -29.95 22.49 -29.40
N GLN A 410 -30.29 22.36 -30.69
CA GLN A 410 -29.89 23.34 -31.72
C GLN A 410 -30.79 24.58 -31.63
N LYS A 411 -30.19 25.78 -31.64
CA LYS A 411 -30.90 27.07 -31.54
C LYS A 411 -31.05 27.78 -32.88
N SER A 412 -29.98 27.84 -33.70
CA SER A 412 -30.02 28.52 -35.00
C SER A 412 -28.88 28.05 -35.93
N THR A 413 -29.00 28.31 -37.24
CA THR A 413 -27.95 28.05 -38.23
C THR A 413 -27.66 29.34 -39.01
N GLN A 414 -26.39 29.71 -39.14
CA GLN A 414 -25.95 30.88 -39.90
C GLN A 414 -24.81 30.53 -40.86
N LYS A 415 -24.84 31.11 -42.06
CA LYS A 415 -23.75 31.04 -43.05
C LYS A 415 -22.89 32.30 -42.95
N ASN A 416 -21.57 32.17 -42.90
CA ASN A 416 -20.67 33.31 -43.02
C ASN A 416 -20.33 33.61 -44.50
N GLU A 417 -19.74 34.78 -44.75
CA GLU A 417 -19.40 35.28 -46.10
C GLU A 417 -18.38 34.39 -46.86
N GLU A 418 -17.73 33.46 -46.16
CA GLU A 418 -16.74 32.50 -46.70
C GLU A 418 -17.33 31.10 -46.97
N GLY A 419 -18.64 30.91 -46.82
CA GLY A 419 -19.32 29.64 -47.11
C GLY A 419 -19.19 28.55 -46.03
N LYS A 420 -18.66 28.88 -44.84
CA LYS A 420 -18.60 27.97 -43.69
C LYS A 420 -19.91 28.03 -42.89
N GLU A 421 -20.58 26.89 -42.78
CA GLU A 421 -21.83 26.75 -42.02
C GLU A 421 -21.53 26.55 -40.53
N TYR A 422 -22.09 27.42 -39.70
CA TYR A 422 -22.06 27.30 -38.24
C TYR A 422 -23.48 27.10 -37.71
N SER A 423 -23.64 26.12 -36.81
CA SER A 423 -24.89 25.89 -36.09
C SER A 423 -24.67 26.13 -34.61
N GLN A 424 -25.51 26.97 -34.00
CA GLN A 424 -25.48 27.27 -32.57
C GLN A 424 -26.33 26.25 -31.81
N TYR A 425 -25.79 25.75 -30.70
CA TYR A 425 -26.41 24.78 -29.80
C TYR A 425 -26.43 25.33 -28.36
N SER A 426 -27.35 24.81 -27.54
CA SER A 426 -27.26 24.89 -26.08
C SER A 426 -27.23 23.51 -25.44
N ALA A 427 -26.53 23.37 -24.32
CA ALA A 427 -26.49 22.14 -23.54
C ALA A 427 -26.72 22.41 -22.04
N ASN A 428 -27.48 21.52 -21.38
CA ASN A 428 -27.64 21.54 -19.93
C ASN A 428 -26.64 20.59 -19.27
N VAL A 429 -25.72 21.17 -18.50
CA VAL A 429 -24.69 20.46 -17.74
C VAL A 429 -25.17 20.31 -16.30
N LYS A 430 -25.20 19.09 -15.76
CA LYS A 430 -25.67 18.81 -14.39
C LYS A 430 -24.65 17.99 -13.63
N ALA A 431 -24.54 18.21 -12.32
CA ALA A 431 -23.75 17.34 -11.46
C ALA A 431 -24.37 15.93 -11.42
N LEU A 432 -23.54 14.89 -11.41
CA LEU A 432 -24.00 13.51 -11.21
C LEU A 432 -24.69 13.37 -9.84
N GLU A 433 -25.62 12.43 -9.72
CA GLU A 433 -26.36 12.19 -8.46
C GLU A 433 -25.43 11.81 -7.30
N ASN A 434 -24.32 11.14 -7.60
CA ASN A 434 -23.24 10.80 -6.68
C ASN A 434 -22.03 11.75 -6.75
N SER A 435 -22.15 12.92 -7.38
CA SER A 435 -21.09 13.92 -7.45
C SER A 435 -20.68 14.38 -6.06
N TYR A 436 -19.37 14.34 -5.78
CA TYR A 436 -18.80 14.71 -4.48
C TYR A 436 -18.22 16.13 -4.48
N ASN A 437 -17.82 16.67 -5.63
CA ASN A 437 -17.26 18.03 -5.77
C ASN A 437 -18.32 19.09 -6.13
N TYR A 438 -19.39 18.70 -6.82
CA TYR A 438 -20.32 19.65 -7.44
C TYR A 438 -21.79 19.38 -7.13
N ASN A 439 -22.59 20.43 -7.15
CA ASN A 439 -24.06 20.39 -7.14
C ASN A 439 -24.63 21.34 -8.21
N GLY A 440 -25.94 21.23 -8.46
CA GLY A 440 -26.66 22.10 -9.38
C GLY A 440 -26.51 21.74 -10.86
N SER A 441 -26.89 22.70 -11.71
CA SER A 441 -26.80 22.60 -13.17
C SER A 441 -26.57 23.97 -13.79
N VAL A 442 -26.04 24.00 -15.01
CA VAL A 442 -25.80 25.22 -15.77
C VAL A 442 -26.09 24.97 -17.26
N GLU A 443 -26.74 25.92 -17.92
CA GLU A 443 -26.88 25.91 -19.38
C GLU A 443 -25.69 26.63 -20.01
N ILE A 444 -25.12 26.04 -21.05
CA ILE A 444 -24.09 26.65 -21.89
C ILE A 444 -24.57 26.75 -23.34
N THR A 445 -24.01 27.69 -24.11
CA THR A 445 -24.21 27.81 -25.55
C THR A 445 -22.88 27.65 -26.30
N PHE A 446 -22.89 26.95 -27.43
CA PHE A 446 -21.69 26.69 -28.23
C PHE A 446 -22.01 26.57 -29.72
N TYR A 447 -20.97 26.61 -30.56
CA TYR A 447 -21.12 26.45 -32.02
C TYR A 447 -20.56 25.11 -32.49
N THR A 448 -21.09 24.62 -33.60
CA THR A 448 -20.55 23.49 -34.36
C THR A 448 -20.23 23.95 -35.77
N SER A 449 -19.30 23.26 -36.44
CA SER A 449 -19.02 23.48 -37.86
C SER A 449 -18.77 22.15 -38.58
N TYR A 450 -19.13 22.04 -39.86
CA TYR A 450 -18.94 20.81 -40.64
C TYR A 450 -17.58 20.78 -41.34
N LYS A 451 -16.92 19.61 -41.33
CA LYS A 451 -15.69 19.38 -42.10
C LYS A 451 -15.98 19.45 -43.62
N ASN A 452 -15.46 20.47 -44.30
CA ASN A 452 -15.33 20.46 -45.76
C ASN A 452 -14.08 19.67 -46.17
N GLN A 453 -14.23 18.72 -47.09
CA GLN A 453 -13.16 17.83 -47.57
C GLN A 453 -12.06 18.58 -48.32
N GLN A 454 -10.84 18.60 -47.75
CA GLN A 454 -9.60 18.08 -48.34
C GLN A 454 -8.48 18.20 -47.31
N GLN A 455 -8.11 17.09 -46.65
CA GLN A 455 -6.90 17.04 -45.81
C GLN A 455 -5.69 17.37 -46.69
N LYS A 456 -4.86 18.31 -46.25
CA LYS A 456 -3.65 18.71 -46.96
C LYS A 456 -2.52 17.74 -46.60
N GLU A 457 -1.71 17.32 -47.58
CA GLU A 457 -0.50 16.55 -47.30
C GLU A 457 0.49 17.41 -46.52
N LEU A 458 1.04 16.90 -45.41
CA LEU A 458 2.00 17.66 -44.60
C LEU A 458 3.21 18.12 -45.42
N SER A 459 3.63 17.34 -46.41
CA SER A 459 4.73 17.66 -47.34
C SER A 459 4.45 18.87 -48.25
N THR A 460 3.18 19.28 -48.38
CA THR A 460 2.79 20.48 -49.15
C THR A 460 2.72 21.74 -48.29
N ILE A 461 2.68 21.58 -46.97
CA ILE A 461 2.49 22.65 -45.97
C ILE A 461 3.81 22.97 -45.26
N ILE A 462 4.52 21.93 -44.81
CA ILE A 462 5.83 22.04 -44.17
C ILE A 462 6.87 22.16 -45.30
N LYS A 463 7.18 23.42 -45.65
CA LYS A 463 8.10 23.76 -46.74
C LYS A 463 9.53 23.88 -46.24
N GLU A 464 9.72 24.43 -45.04
CA GLU A 464 11.01 24.49 -44.36
C GLU A 464 11.15 23.29 -43.43
N THR A 465 11.99 22.35 -43.86
CA THR A 465 12.27 21.11 -43.14
C THR A 465 13.55 21.20 -42.32
N ASN A 466 14.39 22.22 -42.54
CA ASN A 466 15.55 22.47 -41.70
C ASN A 466 15.24 23.59 -40.70
N LEU A 467 15.06 23.21 -39.44
CA LEU A 467 14.71 24.14 -38.37
C LEU A 467 15.92 24.95 -37.87
N GLY A 468 17.13 24.60 -38.31
CA GLY A 468 18.37 25.26 -37.90
C GLY A 468 18.77 24.88 -36.47
N GLU A 469 19.37 25.83 -35.77
CA GLU A 469 19.86 25.62 -34.40
C GLU A 469 18.71 25.71 -33.39
N ILE A 470 18.52 24.70 -32.56
CA ILE A 470 17.51 24.66 -31.50
C ILE A 470 18.16 24.44 -30.13
N SER A 471 17.55 24.92 -29.05
CA SER A 471 18.13 24.83 -27.70
C SER A 471 18.19 23.39 -27.17
N GLU A 472 17.20 22.58 -27.52
CA GLU A 472 17.04 21.19 -27.08
C GLU A 472 16.13 20.45 -28.06
N ASN A 473 16.13 19.11 -28.03
CA ASN A 473 15.29 18.29 -28.90
C ASN A 473 13.92 17.93 -28.25
N SER A 474 13.37 18.78 -27.37
CA SER A 474 12.03 18.54 -26.81
C SER A 474 10.95 18.75 -27.87
N ASP A 475 9.81 18.03 -27.75
CA ASP A 475 8.73 18.10 -28.74
C ASP A 475 8.16 19.52 -28.85
N LEU A 476 8.09 20.23 -27.73
CA LEU A 476 7.63 21.62 -27.66
C LEU A 476 8.57 22.56 -28.42
N VAL A 477 9.89 22.44 -28.23
CA VAL A 477 10.88 23.27 -28.94
C VAL A 477 10.85 22.98 -30.43
N ILE A 478 10.83 21.71 -30.83
CA ILE A 478 10.79 21.32 -32.24
C ILE A 478 9.51 21.84 -32.93
N LEU A 479 8.33 21.68 -32.31
CA LEU A 479 7.06 22.13 -32.90
C LEU A 479 6.94 23.66 -32.93
N ASN A 480 7.42 24.36 -31.90
CA ASN A 480 7.42 25.82 -31.89
C ASN A 480 8.38 26.37 -32.96
N THR A 481 9.60 25.83 -33.08
CA THR A 481 10.54 26.24 -34.13
C THR A 481 10.00 25.89 -35.52
N LEU A 482 9.32 24.76 -35.69
CA LEU A 482 8.63 24.41 -36.94
C LEU A 482 7.62 25.48 -37.35
N VAL A 483 6.79 25.96 -36.41
CA VAL A 483 5.81 27.03 -36.65
C VAL A 483 6.51 28.34 -37.01
N GLU A 484 7.55 28.71 -36.26
CA GLU A 484 8.34 29.92 -36.52
C GLU A 484 8.97 29.92 -37.92
N LYS A 485 9.45 28.76 -38.39
CA LYS A 485 10.11 28.60 -39.69
C LYS A 485 9.13 28.46 -40.86
N ASN A 486 7.94 27.92 -40.61
CA ASN A 486 6.90 27.72 -41.62
C ASN A 486 5.75 28.73 -41.52
N ASN A 487 6.02 29.89 -40.89
CA ASN A 487 5.13 31.00 -40.47
C ASN A 487 4.16 31.60 -41.54
N ALA A 488 3.98 30.94 -42.68
CA ALA A 488 3.03 31.29 -43.73
C ALA A 488 1.73 30.45 -43.69
N GLU A 489 1.69 29.31 -42.98
CA GLU A 489 0.49 28.47 -42.88
C GLU A 489 0.20 28.14 -41.41
N ASN A 490 -0.96 28.55 -40.88
CA ASN A 490 -1.41 28.26 -39.51
C ASN A 490 -1.46 26.74 -39.27
N LEU A 491 -0.34 26.16 -38.84
CA LEU A 491 -0.21 24.74 -38.50
C LEU A 491 -0.96 24.45 -37.21
N ASN A 492 -1.94 23.55 -37.26
CA ASN A 492 -2.64 23.07 -36.08
C ASN A 492 -1.80 21.98 -35.41
N LEU A 493 -0.97 22.39 -34.44
CA LEU A 493 -0.07 21.51 -33.70
C LEU A 493 -0.80 20.36 -32.98
N GLY A 494 -2.06 20.55 -32.60
CA GLY A 494 -2.87 19.52 -31.94
C GLY A 494 -3.26 18.34 -32.84
N GLU A 495 -2.90 18.39 -34.12
CA GLU A 495 -3.13 17.32 -35.09
C GLU A 495 -1.83 16.68 -35.60
N LEU A 496 -0.68 17.00 -34.99
CA LEU A 496 0.64 16.50 -35.37
C LEU A 496 1.27 15.66 -34.24
N VAL A 497 2.09 14.68 -34.62
CA VAL A 497 2.87 13.84 -33.71
C VAL A 497 4.30 13.69 -34.20
N LEU A 498 5.27 13.70 -33.26
CA LEU A 498 6.70 13.52 -33.54
C LEU A 498 7.12 12.06 -33.31
N SER A 499 8.00 11.55 -34.17
CA SER A 499 8.56 10.19 -34.12
C SER A 499 10.00 10.18 -34.66
N ASN A 500 10.75 9.10 -34.46
CA ASN A 500 12.13 8.93 -34.96
C ASN A 500 13.10 10.09 -34.59
N LYS A 501 12.96 10.63 -33.39
CA LYS A 501 13.67 11.83 -32.91
C LYS A 501 15.11 11.53 -32.47
N ASN A 502 16.06 12.36 -32.88
CA ASN A 502 17.45 12.39 -32.40
C ASN A 502 17.99 13.83 -32.39
N ASP A 503 19.27 14.06 -32.08
CA ASP A 503 19.89 15.40 -31.98
C ASP A 503 19.99 16.17 -33.29
N SER A 504 19.67 15.53 -34.41
CA SER A 504 19.81 16.10 -35.75
C SER A 504 18.53 16.03 -36.62
N SER A 505 17.52 15.25 -36.21
CA SER A 505 16.31 15.06 -37.01
C SER A 505 15.12 14.51 -36.22
N ALA A 506 13.91 14.72 -36.75
CA ALA A 506 12.68 14.06 -36.32
C ALA A 506 11.72 13.83 -37.51
N THR A 507 10.70 13.00 -37.34
CA THR A 507 9.60 12.80 -38.30
C THR A 507 8.30 13.34 -37.72
N ILE A 508 7.64 14.26 -38.42
CA ILE A 508 6.32 14.80 -38.08
C ILE A 508 5.26 14.03 -38.87
N SER A 509 4.24 13.50 -38.20
CA SER A 509 3.11 12.80 -38.83
C SER A 509 1.77 13.41 -38.41
N ALA A 510 0.74 13.27 -39.24
CA ALA A 510 -0.62 13.60 -38.84
C ALA A 510 -1.18 12.55 -37.85
N VAL A 511 -1.96 12.97 -36.86
CA VAL A 511 -2.68 12.04 -35.97
C VAL A 511 -3.74 11.24 -36.74
N GLU A 512 -4.06 10.03 -36.27
CA GLU A 512 -4.90 9.03 -36.98
C GLU A 512 -6.28 9.56 -37.45
N ASN A 513 -6.81 10.61 -36.80
CA ASN A 513 -8.09 11.24 -37.14
C ASN A 513 -7.99 12.75 -37.45
N SER A 514 -6.83 13.23 -37.88
CA SER A 514 -6.59 14.65 -38.21
C SER A 514 -7.67 15.20 -39.15
N ALA A 515 -8.24 16.36 -38.83
CA ALA A 515 -9.21 17.03 -39.68
C ALA A 515 -8.53 17.79 -40.84
N ASN A 516 -7.28 18.21 -40.65
CA ASN A 516 -6.57 19.15 -41.51
C ASN A 516 -5.44 18.51 -42.33
N TYR A 517 -4.83 17.42 -41.84
CA TYR A 517 -3.57 16.89 -42.35
C TYR A 517 -3.60 15.38 -42.62
N LYS A 518 -2.70 14.96 -43.51
CA LYS A 518 -2.34 13.55 -43.73
C LYS A 518 -0.87 13.45 -44.14
N GLY A 519 -0.29 12.26 -44.04
CA GLY A 519 1.10 12.00 -44.39
C GLY A 519 2.10 12.31 -43.27
N SER A 520 3.39 12.30 -43.61
CA SER A 520 4.49 12.62 -42.71
C SER A 520 5.63 13.36 -43.42
N VAL A 521 6.44 14.09 -42.66
CA VAL A 521 7.57 14.89 -43.15
C VAL A 521 8.76 14.73 -42.20
N ASN A 522 9.93 14.41 -42.75
CA ASN A 522 11.18 14.42 -42.00
C ASN A 522 11.72 15.85 -41.92
N ILE A 523 12.14 16.23 -40.73
CA ILE A 523 12.76 17.52 -40.44
C ILE A 523 14.16 17.32 -39.87
N ALA A 524 15.03 18.27 -40.13
CA ALA A 524 16.41 18.33 -39.65
C ALA A 524 16.60 19.56 -38.77
N TYR A 525 17.50 19.46 -37.80
CA TYR A 525 17.92 20.57 -36.94
C TYR A 525 19.32 20.28 -36.38
N THR A 526 19.89 21.22 -35.64
CA THR A 526 21.10 20.98 -34.85
C THR A 526 20.81 21.45 -33.45
N VAL A 527 20.81 20.54 -32.48
CA VAL A 527 20.74 20.95 -31.07
C VAL A 527 22.02 21.71 -30.74
N LYS A 528 21.87 22.91 -30.15
CA LYS A 528 22.97 23.69 -29.58
C LYS A 528 23.74 22.81 -28.62
N LYS A 529 24.86 22.25 -29.08
CA LYS A 529 25.92 21.83 -28.18
C LYS A 529 26.63 23.11 -27.80
N GLU A 530 26.61 23.46 -26.52
CA GLU A 530 27.49 24.52 -26.04
C GLU A 530 28.89 24.25 -26.58
N ASN A 531 29.39 25.20 -27.38
CA ASN A 531 30.76 25.15 -27.88
C ASN A 531 31.71 25.07 -26.68
N THR A 532 32.27 23.88 -26.50
CA THR A 532 33.56 23.66 -25.85
C THR A 532 34.55 23.38 -26.97
N GLU A 533 35.06 24.44 -27.59
CA GLU A 533 36.45 24.38 -28.03
C GLU A 533 37.28 24.01 -26.80
N GLN A 534 37.98 22.88 -26.88
CA GLN A 534 38.82 22.38 -25.80
C GLN A 534 40.05 23.27 -25.60
N PRO A 535 40.37 23.69 -24.37
CA PRO A 535 41.73 24.06 -24.00
C PRO A 535 42.53 22.78 -23.67
N GLU A 536 43.78 22.73 -24.18
CA GLU A 536 44.70 21.58 -24.14
C GLU A 536 45.23 21.16 -22.74
N ASN A 537 44.55 21.44 -21.63
CA ASN A 537 44.98 20.96 -20.31
C ASN A 537 43.81 20.88 -19.31
N ILE A 538 43.11 19.74 -19.29
CA ILE A 538 42.23 19.38 -18.18
C ILE A 538 43.11 18.93 -17.02
N ILE A 539 43.01 19.62 -15.87
CA ILE A 539 43.82 19.36 -14.67
C ILE A 539 42.93 18.76 -13.58
N ASN A 540 43.46 17.92 -12.68
CA ASN A 540 42.67 17.43 -11.55
C ASN A 540 42.37 18.58 -10.57
N LEU A 541 41.12 18.69 -10.08
CA LEU A 541 40.74 19.76 -9.16
C LEU A 541 41.63 19.78 -7.89
N SER A 542 42.07 18.59 -7.43
CA SER A 542 42.98 18.46 -6.30
C SER A 542 44.40 18.98 -6.56
N GLU A 543 44.83 19.06 -7.83
CA GLU A 543 46.13 19.63 -8.20
C GLU A 543 46.07 21.16 -8.29
N HIS A 544 44.88 21.72 -8.52
CA HIS A 544 44.65 23.15 -8.59
C HIS A 544 44.36 23.76 -7.19
N ILE A 545 43.58 23.08 -6.35
CA ILE A 545 43.34 23.50 -4.95
C ILE A 545 44.56 23.12 -4.09
N LYS A 546 45.56 24.00 -4.06
CA LYS A 546 46.81 23.83 -3.28
C LYS A 546 46.62 24.11 -1.80
N THR A 547 45.64 24.94 -1.45
CA THR A 547 45.28 25.26 -0.06
C THR A 547 43.81 24.96 0.16
N SER A 548 43.51 23.87 0.87
CA SER A 548 42.16 23.45 1.25
C SER A 548 41.73 23.97 2.63
N GLU A 549 42.65 24.51 3.42
CA GLU A 549 42.37 25.14 4.72
C GLU A 549 42.04 26.62 4.51
N LEU A 550 40.75 26.97 4.55
CA LEU A 550 40.25 28.33 4.32
C LEU A 550 40.38 29.22 5.56
N GLY A 551 40.45 28.63 6.75
CA GLY A 551 40.57 29.34 8.01
C GLY A 551 39.22 29.86 8.53
N GLU A 552 39.22 31.04 9.13
CA GLU A 552 38.03 31.63 9.75
C GLU A 552 37.06 32.19 8.69
N LEU A 553 35.80 31.73 8.67
CA LEU A 553 34.75 32.26 7.79
C LEU A 553 33.66 33.01 8.58
N LYS A 554 33.10 34.03 7.94
CA LYS A 554 32.01 34.86 8.50
C LYS A 554 30.65 34.14 8.54
N ASP A 555 30.44 33.20 7.62
CA ASP A 555 29.27 32.34 7.49
C ASP A 555 29.64 31.15 6.60
N ALA A 556 28.80 30.11 6.60
CA ALA A 556 29.01 28.92 5.76
C ALA A 556 28.27 28.98 4.42
N LYS A 557 28.06 30.17 3.84
CA LYS A 557 27.38 30.29 2.54
C LYS A 557 28.31 29.86 1.42
N THR A 558 27.76 29.22 0.39
CA THR A 558 28.48 28.85 -0.84
C THR A 558 29.32 30.00 -1.39
N ILE A 559 28.76 31.21 -1.43
CA ILE A 559 29.47 32.39 -1.94
C ILE A 559 30.69 32.75 -1.07
N THR A 560 30.57 32.70 0.25
CA THR A 560 31.65 32.98 1.21
C THR A 560 32.76 31.94 1.09
N ILE A 561 32.40 30.66 0.95
CA ILE A 561 33.35 29.57 0.77
C ILE A 561 34.09 29.70 -0.57
N LEU A 562 33.37 29.98 -1.67
CA LEU A 562 34.00 30.18 -2.99
C LEU A 562 34.87 31.43 -3.03
N GLU A 563 34.46 32.52 -2.40
CA GLU A 563 35.25 33.75 -2.27
C GLU A 563 36.59 33.47 -1.56
N GLU A 564 36.56 32.81 -0.40
CA GLU A 564 37.79 32.52 0.34
C GLU A 564 38.64 31.44 -0.36
N LEU A 565 38.00 30.44 -0.97
CA LEU A 565 38.69 29.44 -1.76
C LEU A 565 39.42 30.06 -2.96
N LYS A 566 38.80 31.01 -3.68
CA LYS A 566 39.42 31.80 -4.75
C LYS A 566 40.56 32.66 -4.20
N ASN A 567 40.39 33.28 -3.03
CA ASN A 567 41.43 34.09 -2.40
C ASN A 567 42.71 33.27 -2.11
N LYS A 568 42.54 32.04 -1.62
CA LYS A 568 43.64 31.10 -1.32
C LYS A 568 44.22 30.43 -2.56
N ASN A 569 43.39 30.23 -3.58
CA ASN A 569 43.74 29.54 -4.83
C ASN A 569 43.41 30.46 -6.02
N LYS A 570 44.26 31.48 -6.25
CA LYS A 570 43.96 32.61 -7.17
C LYS A 570 43.60 32.21 -8.59
N ASP A 571 44.14 31.10 -9.07
CA ASP A 571 43.95 30.62 -10.43
C ASP A 571 42.70 29.71 -10.58
N LEU A 572 41.99 29.40 -9.48
CA LEU A 572 40.83 28.51 -9.47
C LEU A 572 39.64 29.11 -10.25
N HIS A 573 39.08 28.37 -11.19
CA HIS A 573 37.85 28.73 -11.91
C HIS A 573 36.62 28.38 -11.06
N VAL A 574 36.23 29.29 -10.15
CA VAL A 574 35.12 29.09 -9.21
C VAL A 574 33.75 28.95 -9.87
N ASP A 575 33.61 29.40 -11.11
CA ASP A 575 32.46 29.24 -11.98
C ASP A 575 32.31 27.82 -12.54
N GLU A 576 33.35 26.98 -12.43
CA GLU A 576 33.37 25.60 -12.89
C GLU A 576 33.39 24.56 -11.76
N VAL A 577 33.15 25.02 -10.54
CA VAL A 577 33.04 24.17 -9.36
C VAL A 577 31.79 24.54 -8.57
N GLU A 578 31.20 23.55 -7.93
CA GLU A 578 30.08 23.69 -7.03
C GLU A 578 30.49 23.33 -5.61
N VAL A 579 29.93 24.04 -4.63
CA VAL A 579 30.11 23.70 -3.21
C VAL A 579 28.95 22.80 -2.78
N LYS A 580 29.28 21.62 -2.27
CA LYS A 580 28.37 20.59 -1.77
C LYS A 580 28.74 20.24 -0.34
N ASN A 581 27.83 19.56 0.37
CA ASN A 581 28.08 19.00 1.69
C ASN A 581 28.71 19.99 2.68
N ILE A 582 28.18 21.22 2.73
CA ILE A 582 28.67 22.25 3.64
C ILE A 582 28.31 21.86 5.08
N THR A 583 29.31 21.75 5.94
CA THR A 583 29.20 21.50 7.38
C THR A 583 29.60 22.75 8.15
N SER A 584 29.57 22.67 9.49
CA SER A 584 30.10 23.73 10.36
C SER A 584 31.62 23.92 10.28
N SER A 585 32.35 22.98 9.65
CA SER A 585 33.82 23.01 9.62
C SER A 585 34.45 22.58 8.29
N SER A 586 33.64 22.24 7.29
CA SER A 586 34.13 21.78 6.00
C SER A 586 33.09 21.93 4.89
N ALA A 587 33.53 21.82 3.65
CA ALA A 587 32.66 21.67 2.49
C ALA A 587 33.36 20.82 1.42
N ILE A 588 32.59 20.25 0.51
CA ILE A 588 33.12 19.55 -0.67
C ILE A 588 33.03 20.48 -1.88
N ILE A 589 34.16 20.72 -2.53
CA ILE A 589 34.23 21.43 -3.80
C ILE A 589 34.23 20.36 -4.89
N LYS A 590 33.16 20.31 -5.68
CA LYS A 590 32.99 19.33 -6.75
C LYS A 590 33.04 20.05 -8.09
N THR A 591 33.65 19.43 -9.08
CA THR A 591 33.66 19.93 -10.45
C THR A 591 32.26 19.83 -11.06
N ILE A 592 31.78 20.87 -11.75
CA ILE A 592 30.48 20.81 -12.45
C ILE A 592 30.54 19.90 -13.68
N SER A 593 29.39 19.38 -14.13
CA SER A 593 29.31 18.40 -15.21
C SER A 593 29.86 18.90 -16.57
N ASN A 594 29.91 20.21 -16.80
CA ASN A 594 30.41 20.85 -18.03
C ASN A 594 31.67 21.71 -17.82
N SER A 595 32.48 21.45 -16.78
CA SER A 595 33.76 22.17 -16.57
C SER A 595 34.69 22.02 -17.78
N LYS A 596 35.33 23.12 -18.18
CA LYS A 596 36.30 23.20 -19.27
C LYS A 596 37.75 23.05 -18.79
N HIS A 597 38.00 23.22 -17.49
CA HIS A 597 39.34 23.26 -16.89
C HIS A 597 39.64 22.08 -15.95
N TYR A 598 38.62 21.39 -15.42
CA TYR A 598 38.78 20.35 -14.40
C TYR A 598 38.22 18.99 -14.82
N ASN A 599 38.88 17.91 -14.40
CA ASN A 599 38.30 16.57 -14.51
C ASN A 599 37.18 16.37 -13.47
N GLN A 600 36.29 15.41 -13.70
CA GLN A 600 35.23 15.06 -12.73
C GLN A 600 35.86 14.54 -11.42
N SER A 601 36.07 15.46 -10.46
CA SER A 601 36.74 15.22 -9.19
C SER A 601 36.14 16.12 -8.09
N GLN A 602 36.44 15.76 -6.84
CA GLN A 602 35.99 16.51 -5.66
C GLN A 602 37.13 16.68 -4.65
N VAL A 603 37.12 17.80 -3.93
CA VAL A 603 38.12 18.15 -2.92
C VAL A 603 37.41 18.64 -1.66
N GLU A 604 37.73 18.08 -0.50
CA GLU A 604 37.27 18.62 0.78
C GLU A 604 38.10 19.85 1.16
N VAL A 605 37.40 20.91 1.55
CA VAL A 605 37.98 22.13 2.11
C VAL A 605 37.51 22.30 3.55
N LYS A 606 38.37 22.84 4.41
CA LYS A 606 38.13 22.96 5.85
C LYS A 606 38.17 24.42 6.28
N PHE A 607 37.34 24.75 7.26
CA PHE A 607 37.22 26.09 7.83
C PHE A 607 36.71 26.03 9.27
N TYR A 608 36.72 27.15 9.96
CA TYR A 608 36.01 27.33 11.22
C TYR A 608 35.19 28.62 11.15
N LEU A 609 34.00 28.61 11.75
CA LEU A 609 33.09 29.75 11.70
C LEU A 609 33.37 30.71 12.86
N LYS A 610 33.19 32.02 12.62
CA LYS A 610 33.15 33.02 13.69
C LYS A 610 32.06 32.69 14.71
N ASP A 611 32.30 33.04 15.97
CA ASP A 611 31.28 32.96 17.01
C ASP A 611 30.01 33.74 16.58
N ASN A 612 28.86 33.07 16.60
CA ASN A 612 27.53 33.53 16.12
C ASN A 612 27.33 33.61 14.59
N ALA A 613 28.20 33.00 13.78
CA ALA A 613 27.98 32.90 12.33
C ALA A 613 26.75 32.03 11.97
N GLU A 614 26.06 32.42 10.90
CA GLU A 614 24.94 31.66 10.33
C GLU A 614 25.44 30.28 9.85
N LYS A 615 24.92 29.21 10.46
CA LYS A 615 25.23 27.83 10.09
C LYS A 615 24.63 27.51 8.71
N PRO A 616 25.28 26.67 7.89
CA PRO A 616 24.85 26.44 6.52
C PRO A 616 23.50 25.72 6.49
N LYS A 617 22.53 26.28 5.76
CA LYS A 617 21.40 25.51 5.23
C LYS A 617 21.94 24.61 4.11
N PRO A 618 21.69 23.28 4.12
CA PRO A 618 22.25 22.38 3.12
C PRO A 618 21.80 22.75 1.71
N SER A 619 22.74 22.68 0.78
CA SER A 619 22.55 22.98 -0.64
C SER A 619 21.65 21.93 -1.31
N ASN A 620 20.47 22.36 -1.78
CA ASN A 620 19.61 21.81 -2.84
C ASN A 620 19.89 20.36 -3.28
N GLU A 621 19.15 19.42 -2.68
CA GLU A 621 18.31 18.38 -3.31
C GLU A 621 17.81 17.49 -2.15
N ALA A 622 16.74 17.95 -1.49
CA ALA A 622 16.09 17.16 -0.45
C ALA A 622 15.61 15.83 -1.05
N LEU A 623 15.80 14.73 -0.32
CA LEU A 623 15.34 13.42 -0.75
C LEU A 623 13.89 13.20 -0.31
N LEU A 624 13.09 12.66 -1.22
CA LEU A 624 11.84 12.00 -0.91
C LEU A 624 11.96 10.56 -1.40
N VAL A 625 12.19 9.66 -0.45
CA VAL A 625 12.39 8.23 -0.67
C VAL A 625 11.06 7.51 -0.49
N GLY A 626 10.70 6.64 -1.43
CA GLY A 626 9.47 5.87 -1.34
C GLY A 626 9.68 4.41 -1.71
N TYR A 627 9.19 3.50 -0.89
CA TYR A 627 9.20 2.08 -1.21
C TYR A 627 8.13 1.75 -2.25
N TRP A 628 8.44 0.86 -3.19
CA TRP A 628 7.51 0.31 -4.16
C TRP A 628 7.59 -1.21 -4.18
N TYR A 629 6.44 -1.86 -4.36
CA TYR A 629 6.35 -3.32 -4.47
C TYR A 629 5.27 -3.80 -5.43
N GLU A 630 5.46 -5.00 -5.99
CA GLU A 630 4.57 -5.57 -7.02
C GLU A 630 3.26 -6.17 -6.45
N TRP A 631 3.23 -6.58 -5.17
CA TRP A 631 2.13 -7.42 -4.66
C TRP A 631 0.81 -6.71 -4.37
N GLY A 632 0.80 -5.39 -4.18
CA GLY A 632 -0.41 -4.60 -3.91
C GLY A 632 -1.16 -5.02 -2.64
N GLY A 633 -2.38 -4.50 -2.44
CA GLY A 633 -3.16 -4.81 -1.24
C GLY A 633 -4.30 -3.83 -0.95
N ALA A 634 -5.00 -4.05 0.17
CA ALA A 634 -6.04 -3.14 0.64
C ALA A 634 -5.43 -1.78 0.99
N ASN A 635 -6.11 -0.69 0.61
CA ASN A 635 -5.61 0.69 0.74
C ASN A 635 -4.29 0.93 -0.01
N GLN A 636 -4.07 0.21 -1.11
CA GLN A 636 -2.89 0.34 -1.96
C GLN A 636 -3.29 0.26 -3.44
N HIS A 637 -2.40 0.66 -4.33
CA HIS A 637 -2.70 0.69 -5.76
C HIS A 637 -2.96 -0.73 -6.33
N ASN A 638 -4.08 -0.89 -7.05
CA ASN A 638 -4.56 -2.19 -7.53
C ASN A 638 -3.79 -2.77 -8.74
N ASP A 639 -2.92 -1.96 -9.36
CA ASP A 639 -1.98 -2.39 -10.42
C ASP A 639 -0.60 -1.77 -10.16
N PRO A 640 0.22 -2.35 -9.27
CA PRO A 640 1.47 -1.71 -8.86
C PRO A 640 2.48 -1.53 -9.99
N VAL A 641 2.54 -2.44 -10.97
CA VAL A 641 3.45 -2.30 -12.12
C VAL A 641 3.04 -1.11 -12.98
N LYS A 642 1.73 -0.89 -13.18
CA LYS A 642 1.25 0.31 -13.86
C LYS A 642 1.51 1.59 -13.07
N LEU A 643 1.45 1.53 -11.73
CA LEU A 643 1.85 2.67 -10.88
C LEU A 643 3.33 3.02 -11.10
N LEU A 644 4.22 2.03 -11.15
CA LEU A 644 5.65 2.25 -11.39
C LEU A 644 5.91 2.92 -12.76
N GLU A 645 5.07 2.63 -13.76
CA GLU A 645 5.12 3.22 -15.10
C GLU A 645 4.36 4.54 -15.25
N SER A 646 3.62 4.97 -14.21
CA SER A 646 2.66 6.05 -14.32
C SER A 646 3.31 7.41 -14.53
N SER A 647 2.62 8.30 -15.26
CA SER A 647 3.02 9.71 -15.37
C SER A 647 2.97 10.43 -14.03
N GLU A 648 2.13 9.98 -13.09
CA GLU A 648 2.05 10.54 -11.74
C GLU A 648 3.35 10.29 -10.98
N LEU A 649 3.84 9.04 -10.92
CA LEU A 649 5.11 8.73 -10.27
C LEU A 649 6.30 9.35 -11.01
N LEU A 650 6.26 9.44 -12.35
CA LEU A 650 7.30 10.11 -13.14
C LEU A 650 7.41 11.62 -12.82
N ASN A 651 6.30 12.28 -12.50
CA ASN A 651 6.25 13.71 -12.23
C ASN A 651 6.17 14.05 -10.73
N SER A 652 6.09 13.06 -9.85
CA SER A 652 6.04 13.27 -8.39
C SER A 652 7.38 13.76 -7.84
N ALA A 653 7.35 14.29 -6.61
CA ALA A 653 8.55 14.68 -5.88
C ALA A 653 9.43 13.51 -5.42
N TYR A 654 8.93 12.26 -5.45
CA TYR A 654 9.75 11.08 -5.12
C TYR A 654 10.95 11.00 -6.05
N ASN A 655 12.15 11.19 -5.50
CA ASN A 655 13.40 11.20 -6.27
C ASN A 655 14.29 9.99 -5.99
N VAL A 656 13.92 9.16 -5.01
CA VAL A 656 14.49 7.82 -4.79
C VAL A 656 13.35 6.81 -4.62
N ILE A 657 13.39 5.72 -5.37
CA ILE A 657 12.39 4.66 -5.36
C ILE A 657 13.06 3.35 -4.95
N ASP A 658 12.62 2.77 -3.83
CA ASP A 658 13.18 1.54 -3.28
C ASP A 658 12.29 0.34 -3.66
N VAL A 659 12.76 -0.47 -4.61
CA VAL A 659 12.05 -1.64 -5.11
C VAL A 659 12.21 -2.81 -4.15
N SER A 660 11.08 -3.35 -3.69
CA SER A 660 10.99 -4.33 -2.60
C SER A 660 10.56 -5.72 -3.10
N PHE A 661 11.21 -6.84 -2.74
CA PHE A 661 12.47 -6.99 -2.00
C PHE A 661 13.37 -8.04 -2.64
N LEU A 662 14.68 -7.92 -2.39
CA LEU A 662 15.69 -8.97 -2.55
C LEU A 662 15.79 -9.77 -1.24
N TYR A 663 15.46 -11.05 -1.25
CA TYR A 663 15.41 -11.86 -0.01
C TYR A 663 15.68 -13.34 -0.28
N THR A 664 15.84 -14.15 0.77
CA THR A 664 15.95 -15.61 0.68
C THR A 664 14.97 -16.30 1.64
N TRP A 665 14.44 -17.45 1.22
CA TRP A 665 13.60 -18.31 2.04
C TRP A 665 14.39 -19.31 2.88
N GLU A 666 15.68 -19.49 2.59
CA GLU A 666 16.53 -20.49 3.24
C GLU A 666 17.86 -19.86 3.69
N PRO A 667 18.33 -20.18 4.91
CA PRO A 667 19.68 -19.84 5.36
C PRO A 667 20.73 -20.28 4.35
N TYR A 668 21.74 -19.43 4.14
CA TYR A 668 22.89 -19.68 3.27
C TYR A 668 22.57 -19.80 1.79
N ALA A 669 21.31 -19.69 1.36
CA ALA A 669 20.98 -19.51 -0.04
C ALA A 669 21.20 -18.05 -0.46
N MET A 670 21.62 -17.83 -1.71
CA MET A 670 21.77 -16.49 -2.25
C MET A 670 20.39 -15.85 -2.44
N PRO A 671 20.22 -14.56 -2.09
CA PRO A 671 18.92 -13.93 -2.16
C PRO A 671 18.50 -13.70 -3.61
N THR A 672 17.18 -13.65 -3.82
CA THR A 672 16.56 -13.49 -5.14
C THR A 672 15.55 -12.36 -5.13
N PHE A 673 15.51 -11.62 -6.23
CA PHE A 673 14.42 -10.73 -6.60
C PHE A 673 13.62 -11.39 -7.72
N ASP A 674 12.33 -11.66 -7.48
CA ASP A 674 11.48 -12.49 -8.35
C ASP A 674 10.14 -11.79 -8.66
N PRO A 675 10.05 -11.05 -9.79
CA PRO A 675 8.79 -10.49 -10.26
C PRO A 675 7.75 -11.57 -10.58
N PHE A 676 6.46 -11.29 -10.39
CA PHE A 676 5.39 -12.30 -10.48
C PHE A 676 5.23 -12.96 -11.86
N SER A 677 5.69 -12.30 -12.92
CA SER A 677 5.67 -12.85 -14.27
C SER A 677 6.83 -12.34 -15.13
N PRO A 678 7.21 -13.06 -16.20
CA PRO A 678 8.16 -12.54 -17.19
C PRO A 678 7.73 -11.20 -17.80
N GLN A 679 6.43 -10.99 -17.97
CA GLN A 679 5.87 -9.73 -18.47
C GLN A 679 6.08 -8.60 -17.45
N SER A 680 5.82 -8.84 -16.17
CA SER A 680 6.10 -7.89 -15.08
C SER A 680 7.57 -7.52 -15.03
N LYS A 681 8.47 -8.51 -15.12
CA LYS A 681 9.91 -8.28 -15.14
C LYS A 681 10.33 -7.31 -16.24
N SER A 682 9.88 -7.53 -17.47
CA SER A 682 10.20 -6.63 -18.60
C SER A 682 9.68 -5.21 -18.35
N ARG A 683 8.46 -5.11 -17.83
CA ARG A 683 7.82 -3.82 -17.51
C ARG A 683 8.56 -3.07 -16.41
N ILE A 684 8.98 -3.76 -15.35
CA ILE A 684 9.78 -3.19 -14.27
C ILE A 684 11.11 -2.66 -14.80
N ILE A 685 11.81 -3.43 -15.64
CA ILE A 685 13.07 -2.99 -16.29
C ILE A 685 12.85 -1.71 -17.11
N ASP A 686 11.76 -1.63 -17.87
CA ASP A 686 11.45 -0.47 -18.68
C ASP A 686 11.01 0.74 -17.83
N ALA A 687 10.28 0.51 -16.73
CA ALA A 687 9.89 1.54 -15.78
C ALA A 687 11.10 2.13 -15.05
N ILE A 688 12.05 1.30 -14.60
CA ILE A 688 13.33 1.73 -13.99
C ILE A 688 14.05 2.69 -14.93
N LYS A 689 14.21 2.33 -16.20
CA LYS A 689 14.86 3.20 -17.20
C LYS A 689 14.12 4.53 -17.36
N LYS A 690 12.79 4.53 -17.37
CA LYS A 690 11.99 5.76 -17.49
C LYS A 690 12.17 6.68 -16.27
N LEU A 691 12.14 6.11 -15.06
CA LEU A 691 12.36 6.84 -13.82
C LEU A 691 13.77 7.46 -13.77
N GLN A 692 14.79 6.68 -14.17
CA GLN A 692 16.18 7.15 -14.27
C GLN A 692 16.35 8.25 -15.31
N ASN A 693 15.70 8.14 -16.47
CA ASN A 693 15.70 9.20 -17.48
C ASN A 693 14.98 10.47 -16.99
N ALA A 694 14.07 10.35 -16.03
CA ALA A 694 13.43 11.48 -15.33
C ALA A 694 14.27 12.03 -14.16
N GLY A 695 15.51 11.57 -13.99
CA GLY A 695 16.43 12.03 -12.94
C GLY A 695 16.22 11.39 -11.57
N LYS A 696 15.37 10.36 -11.47
CA LYS A 696 15.10 9.64 -10.21
C LYS A 696 16.11 8.50 -10.03
N LYS A 697 16.44 8.14 -8.79
CA LYS A 697 17.23 6.95 -8.45
C LYS A 697 16.30 5.78 -8.15
N VAL A 698 16.63 4.59 -8.63
CA VAL A 698 15.87 3.37 -8.33
C VAL A 698 16.79 2.33 -7.70
N ILE A 699 16.55 2.02 -6.44
CA ILE A 699 17.41 1.18 -5.59
C ILE A 699 16.69 -0.15 -5.32
N LEU A 700 17.44 -1.25 -5.18
CA LEU A 700 16.89 -2.54 -4.78
C LEU A 700 16.99 -2.70 -3.26
N SER A 701 15.86 -2.77 -2.56
CA SER A 701 15.86 -3.03 -1.12
C SER A 701 15.94 -4.52 -0.81
N MET A 702 16.78 -4.89 0.16
CA MET A 702 16.94 -6.26 0.62
C MET A 702 16.43 -6.45 2.05
N GLY A 703 15.55 -7.43 2.25
CA GLY A 703 14.97 -7.75 3.56
C GLY A 703 13.45 -7.65 3.60
N GLY A 704 12.94 -6.74 4.43
CA GLY A 704 11.54 -6.63 4.85
C GLY A 704 11.07 -7.83 5.68
N ALA A 705 9.75 -7.95 5.90
CA ALA A 705 9.13 -9.09 6.58
C ALA A 705 9.46 -10.47 5.98
N THR A 706 9.91 -10.49 4.73
CA THR A 706 10.38 -11.69 4.01
C THR A 706 11.85 -12.03 4.25
N GLY A 707 12.60 -11.18 4.97
CA GLY A 707 14.04 -11.25 5.16
C GLY A 707 14.52 -12.13 6.33
N GLY A 708 13.62 -12.83 7.02
CA GLY A 708 13.93 -13.57 8.26
C GLY A 708 15.04 -14.63 8.14
N GLU A 709 15.38 -15.05 6.93
CA GLU A 709 16.40 -16.06 6.64
C GLU A 709 17.67 -15.54 5.95
N MET A 710 17.91 -14.22 5.94
CA MET A 710 19.11 -13.56 5.36
C MET A 710 20.42 -13.90 6.10
N ARG A 711 20.81 -15.18 6.08
CA ARG A 711 21.98 -15.74 6.77
C ARG A 711 23.04 -16.16 5.77
N PHE A 712 24.29 -15.77 6.00
CA PHE A 712 25.43 -16.02 5.10
C PHE A 712 26.68 -16.43 5.87
N LYS A 713 27.45 -17.36 5.29
CA LYS A 713 28.76 -17.77 5.81
C LYS A 713 29.86 -16.88 5.28
N SER A 714 30.98 -16.82 6.01
CA SER A 714 32.14 -16.00 5.64
C SER A 714 32.79 -16.40 4.30
N ASP A 715 32.59 -17.62 3.82
CA ASP A 715 33.06 -18.10 2.52
C ASP A 715 32.11 -17.76 1.35
N GLN A 716 30.96 -17.14 1.63
CA GLN A 716 29.97 -16.76 0.61
C GLN A 716 30.07 -15.31 0.12
N VAL A 717 31.08 -14.55 0.57
CA VAL A 717 31.27 -13.14 0.17
C VAL A 717 31.22 -12.97 -1.35
N ASP A 718 31.97 -13.78 -2.11
CA ASP A 718 32.03 -13.63 -3.57
C ASP A 718 30.73 -14.05 -4.27
N GLN A 719 30.02 -15.04 -3.73
CA GLN A 719 28.70 -15.44 -4.24
C GLN A 719 27.66 -14.34 -4.01
N LEU A 720 27.69 -13.71 -2.83
CA LEU A 720 26.78 -12.62 -2.49
C LEU A 720 27.11 -11.36 -3.30
N THR A 721 28.40 -11.03 -3.49
CA THR A 721 28.83 -9.96 -4.39
C THR A 721 28.34 -10.22 -5.82
N ALA A 722 28.52 -11.43 -6.35
CA ALA A 722 28.04 -11.78 -7.68
C ALA A 722 26.52 -11.66 -7.80
N THR A 723 25.78 -11.98 -6.74
CA THR A 723 24.33 -11.84 -6.66
C THR A 723 23.90 -10.37 -6.73
N PHE A 724 24.53 -9.50 -5.95
CA PHE A 724 24.28 -8.06 -6.02
C PHE A 724 24.59 -7.50 -7.42
N VAL A 725 25.77 -7.80 -7.96
CA VAL A 725 26.18 -7.34 -9.30
C VAL A 725 25.23 -7.84 -10.38
N LYS A 726 24.76 -9.09 -10.31
CA LYS A 726 23.77 -9.66 -11.24
C LYS A 726 22.51 -8.79 -11.29
N TYR A 727 21.91 -8.50 -10.15
CA TYR A 727 20.65 -7.72 -10.13
C TYR A 727 20.85 -6.26 -10.54
N MET A 728 22.00 -5.65 -10.20
CA MET A 728 22.34 -4.32 -10.71
C MET A 728 22.48 -4.29 -12.24
N ASP A 729 23.11 -5.30 -12.83
CA ASP A 729 23.32 -5.35 -14.27
C ASP A 729 22.04 -5.74 -15.03
N GLU A 730 21.24 -6.64 -14.46
CA GLU A 730 20.03 -7.18 -15.09
C GLU A 730 18.86 -6.18 -15.09
N TYR A 731 18.68 -5.43 -14.01
CA TYR A 731 17.58 -4.47 -13.85
C TYR A 731 18.02 -3.01 -13.97
N ASN A 732 19.33 -2.76 -14.02
CA ASN A 732 19.91 -1.41 -14.01
C ASN A 732 19.63 -0.60 -12.75
N PHE A 733 19.52 -1.24 -11.58
CA PHE A 733 19.38 -0.53 -10.30
C PHE A 733 20.59 0.36 -9.99
N ASP A 734 20.34 1.47 -9.28
CA ASP A 734 21.33 2.46 -8.85
C ASP A 734 22.04 2.09 -7.54
N GLY A 735 21.59 1.05 -6.83
CA GLY A 735 22.18 0.66 -5.55
C GLY A 735 21.40 -0.41 -4.79
N ILE A 736 21.79 -0.60 -3.53
CA ILE A 736 21.12 -1.52 -2.59
C ILE A 736 20.76 -0.79 -1.28
N ASP A 737 19.52 -1.02 -0.84
CA ASP A 737 19.03 -0.63 0.49
C ASP A 737 19.05 -1.84 1.43
N ILE A 738 19.54 -1.65 2.66
CA ILE A 738 19.52 -2.69 3.70
C ILE A 738 18.29 -2.47 4.58
N ASP A 739 17.29 -3.33 4.43
CA ASP A 739 16.05 -3.35 5.23
C ASP A 739 15.89 -4.68 5.97
N TRP A 740 16.96 -5.13 6.64
CA TRP A 740 16.91 -6.34 7.45
C TRP A 740 16.15 -6.10 8.75
N GLU A 741 15.28 -7.04 9.13
CA GLU A 741 14.49 -6.99 10.35
C GLU A 741 14.56 -8.31 11.16
N GLY A 742 14.14 -8.24 12.42
CA GLY A 742 14.01 -9.41 13.28
C GLY A 742 15.32 -10.08 13.70
N GLY A 743 15.23 -11.37 14.02
CA GLY A 743 16.32 -12.12 14.69
C GLY A 743 17.60 -12.27 13.87
N VAL A 744 17.54 -12.09 12.54
CA VAL A 744 18.71 -12.21 11.66
C VAL A 744 19.76 -11.12 11.91
N LEU A 745 19.34 -9.96 12.41
CA LEU A 745 20.24 -8.89 12.84
C LEU A 745 21.13 -9.27 14.03
N GLY A 746 20.89 -10.42 14.68
CA GLY A 746 21.76 -10.99 15.71
C GLY A 746 22.95 -11.78 15.15
N ASP A 747 22.95 -12.11 13.85
CA ASP A 747 24.00 -12.90 13.21
C ASP A 747 25.14 -12.00 12.68
N ARG A 748 26.16 -11.84 13.53
CA ARG A 748 27.36 -11.04 13.22
C ARG A 748 28.13 -11.57 12.00
N GLN A 749 28.15 -12.89 11.76
CA GLN A 749 28.86 -13.45 10.61
C GLN A 749 28.16 -13.06 9.31
N SER A 750 26.82 -13.14 9.29
CA SER A 750 26.00 -12.71 8.17
C SER A 750 26.18 -11.22 7.89
N GLN A 751 26.16 -10.37 8.92
CA GLN A 751 26.41 -8.93 8.76
C GLN A 751 27.79 -8.64 8.16
N GLN A 752 28.86 -9.27 8.66
CA GLN A 752 30.22 -9.07 8.13
C GLN A 752 30.38 -9.56 6.69
N THR A 753 29.72 -10.68 6.35
CA THR A 753 29.71 -11.22 4.99
C THR A 753 29.02 -10.23 4.05
N THR A 754 27.85 -9.72 4.43
CA THR A 754 27.09 -8.71 3.66
C THR A 754 27.86 -7.39 3.51
N ILE A 755 28.48 -6.88 4.58
CA ILE A 755 29.33 -5.67 4.54
C ILE A 755 30.46 -5.83 3.52
N SER A 756 31.16 -6.97 3.57
CA SER A 756 32.26 -7.27 2.64
C SER A 756 31.76 -7.39 1.20
N ALA A 757 30.60 -8.02 1.01
CA ALA A 757 30.01 -8.21 -0.31
C ALA A 757 29.56 -6.88 -0.94
N LEU A 758 28.95 -5.98 -0.16
CA LEU A 758 28.53 -4.64 -0.59
C LEU A 758 29.72 -3.76 -0.97
N LYS A 759 30.81 -3.78 -0.19
CA LYS A 759 32.05 -3.06 -0.53
C LYS A 759 32.60 -3.48 -1.90
N LYS A 760 32.73 -4.80 -2.11
CA LYS A 760 33.17 -5.35 -3.41
C LYS A 760 32.20 -5.02 -4.54
N ALA A 761 30.89 -5.09 -4.30
CA ALA A 761 29.89 -4.75 -5.32
C ALA A 761 29.97 -3.27 -5.74
N LYS A 762 30.15 -2.35 -4.77
CA LYS A 762 30.36 -0.91 -5.02
C LYS A 762 31.64 -0.67 -5.83
N GLU A 763 32.75 -1.33 -5.49
CA GLU A 763 34.00 -1.26 -6.26
C GLU A 763 33.81 -1.73 -7.72
N ILE A 764 33.13 -2.87 -7.92
CA ILE A 764 32.86 -3.43 -9.26
C ILE A 764 31.98 -2.48 -10.07
N GLN A 765 30.88 -1.96 -9.51
CA GLN A 765 29.98 -1.07 -10.24
C GLN A 765 30.63 0.30 -10.53
N ASN A 766 31.40 0.86 -9.59
CA ASN A 766 32.18 2.07 -9.82
C ASN A 766 33.22 1.88 -10.93
N SER A 767 33.86 0.71 -11.03
CA SER A 767 34.80 0.40 -12.12
C SER A 767 34.14 0.35 -13.50
N LYS A 768 32.81 0.15 -13.55
CA LYS A 768 31.98 0.24 -14.77
C LYS A 768 31.48 1.68 -15.04
N GLY A 769 31.90 2.66 -14.25
CA GLY A 769 31.44 4.05 -14.36
C GLY A 769 30.03 4.28 -13.83
N LYS A 770 29.46 3.34 -13.06
CA LYS A 770 28.16 3.49 -12.42
C LYS A 770 28.32 3.92 -10.97
N GLU A 771 27.59 4.93 -10.56
CA GLU A 771 27.40 5.25 -9.14
C GLU A 771 26.58 4.12 -8.49
N PHE A 772 27.05 3.60 -7.36
CA PHE A 772 26.37 2.53 -6.61
C PHE A 772 26.02 3.01 -5.20
N LEU A 773 24.72 3.23 -4.96
CA LEU A 773 24.19 3.70 -3.69
C LEU A 773 24.10 2.57 -2.67
N ILE A 774 24.42 2.89 -1.41
CA ILE A 774 24.20 2.02 -0.25
C ILE A 774 23.39 2.80 0.78
N THR A 775 22.18 2.33 1.08
CA THR A 775 21.26 2.94 2.06
C THR A 775 20.85 1.92 3.11
N MET A 776 20.21 2.36 4.19
CA MET A 776 19.73 1.45 5.23
C MET A 776 18.46 1.99 5.89
N ALA A 777 17.52 1.10 6.18
CA ALA A 777 16.24 1.41 6.82
C ALA A 777 16.08 0.73 8.19
N PRO A 778 16.92 1.04 9.19
CA PRO A 778 16.86 0.39 10.50
C PRO A 778 15.60 0.76 11.29
N GLU A 779 14.95 -0.21 11.92
CA GLU A 779 13.98 0.06 13.00
C GLU A 779 14.69 0.65 14.24
N LEU A 780 14.01 1.57 14.92
CA LEU A 780 14.57 2.29 16.08
C LEU A 780 15.15 1.41 17.19
N PRO A 781 14.53 0.28 17.60
CA PRO A 781 15.08 -0.55 18.66
C PRO A 781 16.48 -1.09 18.37
N TYR A 782 16.86 -1.26 17.10
CA TYR A 782 18.16 -1.80 16.68
C TYR A 782 19.28 -0.75 16.60
N LEU A 783 18.98 0.51 16.93
CA LEU A 783 19.92 1.64 16.85
C LEU A 783 20.54 2.04 18.19
N LYS A 784 20.42 1.19 19.23
CA LYS A 784 21.06 1.46 20.54
C LYS A 784 22.44 0.82 20.62
N TYR A 785 23.40 1.46 21.27
CA TYR A 785 24.75 0.90 21.45
C TYR A 785 24.71 -0.46 22.13
N ASN A 786 23.91 -0.60 23.17
CA ASN A 786 23.82 -1.86 23.92
C ASN A 786 23.33 -3.06 23.09
N THR A 787 22.62 -2.84 21.98
CA THR A 787 22.15 -3.91 21.09
C THR A 787 23.30 -4.62 20.38
N GLU A 788 24.46 -3.95 20.22
CA GLU A 788 25.63 -4.57 19.59
C GLU A 788 26.15 -5.75 20.41
N ALA A 789 25.90 -5.76 21.72
CA ALA A 789 26.38 -6.78 22.63
C ALA A 789 25.70 -8.14 22.42
N GLY A 790 26.51 -9.21 22.40
CA GLY A 790 26.02 -10.58 22.28
C GLY A 790 25.34 -10.86 20.94
N SER A 791 24.26 -11.64 20.97
CA SER A 791 23.49 -12.08 19.80
C SER A 791 22.18 -11.32 19.61
N GLN A 792 22.06 -10.12 20.18
CA GLN A 792 20.88 -9.27 20.03
C GLN A 792 20.82 -8.69 18.61
N GLY A 793 19.60 -8.50 18.10
CA GLY A 793 19.37 -7.79 16.85
C GLY A 793 19.94 -6.37 16.94
N SER A 794 20.81 -6.00 16.01
CA SER A 794 21.50 -4.70 16.03
C SER A 794 21.90 -4.25 14.64
N TYR A 795 21.71 -2.96 14.35
CA TYR A 795 22.23 -2.33 13.13
C TYR A 795 23.63 -1.73 13.29
N ILE A 796 24.13 -1.61 14.52
CA ILE A 796 25.42 -0.99 14.81
C ILE A 796 26.58 -1.60 14.00
N PRO A 797 26.67 -2.93 13.79
CA PRO A 797 27.70 -3.52 12.94
C PRO A 797 27.65 -3.06 11.48
N PHE A 798 26.46 -2.88 10.90
CA PHE A 798 26.30 -2.34 9.54
C PHE A 798 26.73 -0.88 9.48
N LEU A 799 26.28 -0.04 10.41
CA LEU A 799 26.63 1.39 10.47
C LEU A 799 28.14 1.60 10.57
N LYS A 800 28.83 0.85 11.44
CA LYS A 800 30.30 0.92 11.57
C LYS A 800 31.00 0.30 10.36
N GLY A 801 30.53 -0.85 9.88
CA GLY A 801 31.17 -1.58 8.79
C GLY A 801 31.12 -0.85 7.45
N LEU A 802 30.09 -0.02 7.25
CA LEU A 802 29.84 0.74 6.02
C LEU A 802 30.09 2.25 6.21
N GLU A 803 30.67 2.66 7.34
CA GLU A 803 31.04 4.06 7.60
C GLU A 803 31.91 4.60 6.45
N GLY A 804 31.58 5.81 5.99
CA GLY A 804 32.24 6.46 4.86
C GLY A 804 31.77 6.01 3.46
N ILE A 805 31.03 4.90 3.35
CA ILE A 805 30.58 4.38 2.03
C ILE A 805 29.07 4.31 1.83
N TYR A 806 28.28 4.33 2.91
CA TYR A 806 26.83 4.51 2.79
C TYR A 806 26.49 5.96 2.38
N ASP A 807 25.41 6.11 1.65
CA ASP A 807 24.97 7.38 1.06
C ASP A 807 24.01 8.11 2.01
N PHE A 808 23.00 7.41 2.54
CA PHE A 808 22.14 7.90 3.61
C PHE A 808 21.53 6.75 4.42
N ILE A 809 20.98 7.08 5.59
CA ILE A 809 20.24 6.18 6.48
C ILE A 809 18.84 6.75 6.67
N ASN A 810 17.82 5.91 6.56
CA ASN A 810 16.41 6.23 6.64
C ASN A 810 15.72 5.42 7.75
N PRO A 811 15.98 5.70 9.05
CA PRO A 811 15.41 4.91 10.14
C PRO A 811 13.88 4.93 10.15
N GLN A 812 13.27 3.81 10.52
CA GLN A 812 11.83 3.61 10.52
C GLN A 812 11.22 4.09 11.85
N TYR A 813 10.49 5.20 11.81
CA TYR A 813 9.85 5.84 12.97
C TYR A 813 8.39 5.37 13.18
N TYR A 814 8.01 4.24 12.60
CA TYR A 814 6.67 3.67 12.61
C TYR A 814 6.68 2.20 13.07
N ASN A 815 5.51 1.63 13.36
CA ASN A 815 5.35 0.25 13.85
C ASN A 815 6.10 -0.07 15.16
N GLY A 816 6.55 0.94 15.91
CA GLY A 816 7.38 0.79 17.10
C GLY A 816 6.68 0.32 18.39
N TRP A 817 5.38 0.02 18.38
CA TRP A 817 4.65 -0.50 19.55
C TRP A 817 4.81 0.36 20.83
N ALA A 818 4.55 1.66 20.74
CA ALA A 818 4.84 2.66 21.78
C ALA A 818 6.33 2.86 22.11
N PHE A 819 7.25 2.41 21.24
CA PHE A 819 8.66 2.76 21.36
C PHE A 819 8.90 4.23 20.97
N GLY A 820 9.62 4.93 21.85
CA GLY A 820 10.24 6.22 21.56
C GLY A 820 11.26 6.63 22.61
N PRO A 821 11.71 7.89 22.56
CA PRO A 821 12.77 8.35 23.43
C PRO A 821 12.24 8.76 24.81
N PHE A 822 13.06 8.55 25.83
CA PHE A 822 13.00 9.38 27.03
C PHE A 822 13.38 10.82 26.68
N VAL A 823 12.68 11.78 27.26
CA VAL A 823 12.95 13.19 27.05
C VAL A 823 13.95 13.66 28.10
N ASP A 824 15.16 14.05 27.68
CA ASP A 824 16.15 14.68 28.56
C ASP A 824 15.56 15.96 29.20
N GLN A 825 15.91 16.27 30.45
CA GLN A 825 15.30 17.38 31.19
C GLN A 825 15.40 18.73 30.46
N GLU A 826 16.53 19.01 29.83
CA GLU A 826 16.73 20.23 29.04
C GLU A 826 15.75 20.33 27.86
N GLU A 827 15.43 19.20 27.21
CA GLU A 827 14.48 19.17 26.10
C GLU A 827 13.03 19.32 26.60
N LYS A 828 12.72 18.82 27.81
CA LYS A 828 11.42 19.07 28.43
C LYS A 828 11.19 20.56 28.66
N ASP A 829 12.20 21.24 29.18
CA ASP A 829 12.14 22.66 29.48
C ASP A 829 12.04 23.48 28.18
N TYR A 830 12.78 23.09 27.12
CA TYR A 830 12.75 23.72 25.81
C TYR A 830 11.41 23.56 25.08
N LEU A 831 10.86 22.33 25.06
CA LEU A 831 9.62 22.00 24.38
C LEU A 831 8.36 22.33 25.21
N GLY A 832 8.53 22.64 26.50
CA GLY A 832 7.41 22.87 27.41
C GLY A 832 6.58 21.61 27.71
N ILE A 833 7.18 20.42 27.59
CA ILE A 833 6.48 19.13 27.76
C ILE A 833 6.66 18.56 29.16
N ASN A 834 5.57 18.09 29.77
CA ASN A 834 5.56 17.57 31.14
C ASN A 834 5.59 16.03 31.22
N THR A 835 5.93 15.36 30.12
CA THR A 835 6.12 13.90 30.07
C THR A 835 7.60 13.54 30.02
N SER A 836 7.95 12.36 30.56
CA SER A 836 9.32 11.83 30.51
C SER A 836 9.59 10.91 29.33
N TYR A 837 8.55 10.56 28.58
CA TYR A 837 8.62 9.62 27.48
C TYR A 837 7.58 10.00 26.44
N ILE A 838 7.97 9.93 25.17
CA ILE A 838 7.07 10.14 24.04
C ILE A 838 7.31 9.04 23.02
N SER A 839 6.29 8.68 22.26
CA SER A 839 6.33 7.69 21.20
C SER A 839 5.63 8.23 19.96
N ASN A 840 5.82 7.55 18.82
CA ASN A 840 5.10 7.89 17.59
C ASN A 840 3.57 7.67 17.70
N ASP A 841 3.13 6.88 18.68
CA ASP A 841 1.72 6.63 18.98
C ASP A 841 1.04 7.80 19.69
N ASP A 842 1.83 8.68 20.31
CA ASP A 842 1.32 9.89 20.96
C ASP A 842 1.05 10.96 19.88
N VAL A 843 -0.16 10.95 19.31
CA VAL A 843 -0.56 11.83 18.20
C VAL A 843 -0.22 13.30 18.47
N GLU A 844 -0.42 13.76 19.71
CA GLU A 844 -0.14 15.14 20.14
C GLU A 844 1.35 15.49 20.10
N TYR A 845 2.24 14.53 20.38
CA TYR A 845 3.69 14.74 20.49
C TYR A 845 4.47 14.16 19.30
N ARG A 846 3.80 13.85 18.18
CA ARG A 846 4.43 13.14 17.07
C ARG A 846 5.53 13.96 16.39
N GLY A 847 5.36 15.28 16.30
CA GLY A 847 6.39 16.17 15.76
C GLY A 847 7.61 16.27 16.69
N GLU A 848 7.38 16.36 17.99
CA GLU A 848 8.41 16.35 19.03
C GLU A 848 9.17 15.02 19.05
N PHE A 849 8.45 13.90 18.87
CA PHE A 849 9.03 12.58 18.74
C PHE A 849 9.98 12.50 17.53
N TYR A 850 9.52 12.93 16.35
CA TYR A 850 10.34 13.02 15.13
C TYR A 850 11.59 13.88 15.32
N TYR A 851 11.43 15.05 15.94
CA TYR A 851 12.53 15.95 16.26
C TYR A 851 13.54 15.33 17.24
N LEU A 852 13.07 14.79 18.37
CA LEU A 852 13.93 14.28 19.43
C LEU A 852 14.69 13.02 19.01
N VAL A 853 14.05 12.06 18.36
CA VAL A 853 14.74 10.86 17.87
C VAL A 853 15.81 11.24 16.85
N THR A 854 15.50 12.17 15.94
CA THR A 854 16.47 12.67 14.95
C THR A 854 17.65 13.37 15.62
N LYS A 855 17.38 14.26 16.58
CA LYS A 855 18.41 14.96 17.35
C LYS A 855 19.29 13.97 18.12
N TYR A 856 18.71 12.94 18.74
CA TYR A 856 19.47 11.94 19.50
C TYR A 856 20.30 10.97 18.65
N LEU A 857 19.90 10.73 17.40
CA LEU A 857 20.66 9.89 16.46
C LEU A 857 21.76 10.67 15.71
N THR A 858 21.78 12.00 15.80
CA THR A 858 22.65 12.84 14.96
C THR A 858 23.54 13.82 15.72
N THR A 859 22.99 14.63 16.62
CA THR A 859 23.69 15.81 17.16
C THR A 859 23.77 15.85 18.69
N LYS A 860 22.93 15.09 19.41
CA LYS A 860 22.90 15.06 20.87
C LYS A 860 23.00 13.63 21.40
N LYS A 861 24.03 13.37 22.20
CA LYS A 861 24.09 12.13 22.97
C LYS A 861 23.15 12.21 24.17
N SER A 862 22.18 11.29 24.27
CA SER A 862 21.37 11.09 25.48
C SER A 862 21.75 9.80 26.18
N ALA A 863 22.20 9.92 27.44
CA ALA A 863 22.59 8.77 28.26
C ALA A 863 21.40 7.85 28.62
N GLN A 864 20.16 8.37 28.66
CA GLN A 864 18.97 7.57 28.93
C GLN A 864 18.53 6.75 27.72
N ASN A 865 18.72 7.28 26.52
CA ASN A 865 18.22 6.66 25.29
C ASN A 865 19.19 5.64 24.69
N ASP A 866 20.51 5.84 24.89
CA ASP A 866 21.59 4.98 24.38
C ASP A 866 21.60 4.81 22.85
N PHE A 867 21.02 5.76 22.11
CA PHE A 867 21.05 5.76 20.64
C PHE A 867 22.47 5.97 20.08
N TYR A 868 22.72 5.40 18.90
CA TYR A 868 23.92 5.61 18.11
C TYR A 868 23.92 7.00 17.48
N GLU A 869 24.57 7.96 18.13
CA GLU A 869 24.54 9.40 17.83
C GLU A 869 25.45 9.84 16.67
N LYS A 870 25.97 8.88 15.88
CA LYS A 870 27.01 9.15 14.87
C LYS A 870 26.50 9.20 13.44
N ILE A 871 25.18 9.24 13.21
CA ILE A 871 24.65 9.37 11.84
C ILE A 871 24.75 10.85 11.43
N PRO A 872 25.50 11.20 10.36
CA PRO A 872 25.62 12.60 9.93
C PRO A 872 24.27 13.15 9.46
N THR A 873 23.91 14.38 9.84
CA THR A 873 22.61 14.97 9.49
C THR A 873 22.40 15.08 7.97
N ASN A 874 23.45 15.38 7.21
CA ASN A 874 23.41 15.42 5.74
C ASN A 874 23.27 14.04 5.07
N LYS A 875 23.29 12.97 5.86
CA LYS A 875 23.04 11.58 5.46
C LYS A 875 21.85 10.97 6.21
N PHE A 876 21.07 11.78 6.93
CA PHE A 876 19.92 11.32 7.71
C PHE A 876 18.63 11.62 6.96
N VAL A 877 17.80 10.60 6.74
CA VAL A 877 16.47 10.72 6.13
C VAL A 877 15.46 10.25 7.16
N LEU A 878 14.41 11.02 7.44
CA LEU A 878 13.41 10.63 8.44
C LEU A 878 12.39 9.69 7.79
N GLY A 879 12.33 8.43 8.23
CA GLY A 879 11.39 7.43 7.72
C GLY A 879 10.07 7.40 8.48
N ALA A 880 8.96 7.77 7.84
CA ALA A 880 7.64 7.76 8.44
C ALA A 880 6.64 6.96 7.59
N ALA A 881 5.68 6.28 8.23
CA ALA A 881 4.62 5.59 7.48
C ALA A 881 3.75 6.61 6.72
N THR A 882 3.36 6.26 5.50
CA THR A 882 2.59 7.13 4.60
C THR A 882 1.24 7.51 5.20
N ASN A 883 0.59 6.51 5.80
CA ASN A 883 -0.71 6.61 6.45
C ASN A 883 -0.86 5.42 7.42
N GLU A 884 -1.87 5.45 8.29
CA GLU A 884 -2.03 4.41 9.32
C GLU A 884 -2.18 2.98 8.74
N PRO A 885 -2.83 2.77 7.57
CA PRO A 885 -2.79 1.46 6.90
C PRO A 885 -1.40 0.97 6.48
N ALA A 886 -0.46 1.88 6.20
CA ALA A 886 0.91 1.55 5.82
C ALA A 886 1.78 1.22 7.04
N GLY A 887 1.52 1.87 8.17
CA GLY A 887 2.18 1.59 9.42
C GLY A 887 1.61 2.43 10.56
N ARG A 888 1.58 1.84 11.75
CA ARG A 888 1.05 2.48 12.95
C ARG A 888 1.89 3.69 13.35
N GLY A 889 1.20 4.78 13.68
CA GLY A 889 1.82 6.04 14.08
C GLY A 889 2.31 6.83 12.87
N ALA A 890 1.45 6.90 11.85
CA ALA A 890 1.79 7.49 10.56
C ALA A 890 2.00 9.01 10.65
N ALA A 891 2.78 9.54 9.72
CA ALA A 891 2.99 10.97 9.63
C ALA A 891 1.68 11.70 9.30
N THR A 892 1.51 12.86 9.92
CA THR A 892 0.64 13.92 9.42
C THR A 892 1.48 15.08 8.92
N ARG A 893 0.92 15.90 8.05
CA ARG A 893 1.56 17.13 7.57
C ARG A 893 2.01 18.01 8.74
N GLU A 894 1.19 18.14 9.77
CA GLU A 894 1.50 18.92 10.98
C GLU A 894 2.69 18.34 11.73
N SER A 895 2.76 17.02 11.90
CA SER A 895 3.86 16.37 12.61
C SER A 895 5.21 16.54 11.90
N ILE A 896 5.23 16.42 10.56
CA ILE A 896 6.44 16.62 9.75
C ILE A 896 6.85 18.09 9.76
N TYR A 897 5.89 19.01 9.61
CA TYR A 897 6.16 20.44 9.67
C TYR A 897 6.69 20.87 11.03
N ASN A 898 6.09 20.41 12.13
CA ASN A 898 6.53 20.71 13.48
C ASN A 898 7.96 20.20 13.72
N ALA A 899 8.24 18.94 13.34
CA ALA A 899 9.58 18.37 13.43
C ALA A 899 10.59 19.19 12.63
N HIS A 900 10.24 19.59 11.40
CA HIS A 900 11.10 20.43 10.55
C HIS A 900 11.43 21.77 11.21
N VAL A 901 10.44 22.47 11.77
CA VAL A 901 10.63 23.76 12.46
C VAL A 901 11.54 23.59 13.69
N LEU A 902 11.32 22.56 14.51
CA LEU A 902 12.14 22.29 15.69
C LEU A 902 13.59 21.93 15.31
N LEU A 903 13.78 21.12 14.26
CA LEU A 903 15.09 20.78 13.73
C LEU A 903 15.80 22.03 13.17
N GLU A 904 15.10 22.88 12.42
CA GLU A 904 15.64 24.13 11.87
C GLU A 904 16.06 25.11 12.99
N ASN A 905 15.25 25.24 14.05
CA ASN A 905 15.59 26.09 15.21
C ASN A 905 16.91 25.67 15.86
N ASP A 906 17.21 24.37 15.87
CA ASP A 906 18.46 23.82 16.38
C ASP A 906 19.60 23.75 15.34
N ASN A 907 19.35 24.23 14.12
CA ASN A 907 20.25 24.13 12.97
C ASN A 907 20.63 22.67 12.64
N ILE A 908 19.68 21.75 12.82
CA ILE A 908 19.79 20.35 12.44
C ILE A 908 19.11 20.20 11.08
N TYR A 909 19.90 20.08 10.02
CA TYR A 909 19.36 19.92 8.68
C TYR A 909 19.56 18.50 8.18
N ILE A 910 18.45 17.77 8.05
CA ILE A 910 18.41 16.41 7.54
C ILE A 910 18.36 16.37 6.00
N ARG A 911 18.68 15.20 5.43
CA ARG A 911 18.76 14.98 3.98
C ARG A 911 17.41 14.81 3.31
N GLY A 912 16.36 14.41 4.03
CA GLY A 912 15.04 14.21 3.44
C GLY A 912 14.05 13.41 4.29
N LEU A 913 12.99 12.94 3.62
CA LEU A 913 11.96 12.05 4.15
C LEU A 913 11.96 10.72 3.41
N MET A 914 11.59 9.66 4.11
CA MET A 914 11.32 8.34 3.55
C MET A 914 9.92 7.90 3.94
N THR A 915 9.24 7.15 3.07
CA THR A 915 7.98 6.51 3.43
C THR A 915 7.80 5.09 2.93
N TRP A 916 7.21 4.28 3.80
CA TRP A 916 6.50 3.06 3.43
C TRP A 916 5.02 3.42 3.28
N ALA A 917 4.44 3.46 2.07
CA ALA A 917 5.05 3.23 0.75
C ALA A 917 4.33 4.02 -0.37
N ILE A 918 4.97 4.18 -1.54
CA ILE A 918 4.38 4.80 -2.76
C ILE A 918 3.05 4.12 -3.12
N ASN A 919 2.99 2.80 -2.95
CA ASN A 919 1.79 2.00 -3.19
C ASN A 919 0.58 2.46 -2.36
N TYR A 920 0.82 2.87 -1.11
CA TYR A 920 -0.19 3.46 -0.25
C TYR A 920 -0.46 4.91 -0.67
N ASP A 921 0.57 5.71 -0.87
CA ASP A 921 0.42 7.15 -1.13
C ASP A 921 -0.41 7.44 -2.39
N ALA A 922 -0.20 6.64 -3.44
CA ALA A 922 -0.91 6.76 -4.72
C ALA A 922 -2.44 6.62 -4.60
N VAL A 923 -2.95 5.85 -3.63
CA VAL A 923 -4.41 5.71 -3.43
C VAL A 923 -4.97 6.70 -2.42
N PHE A 924 -4.10 7.43 -1.72
CA PHE A 924 -4.46 8.54 -0.85
C PHE A 924 -4.12 9.90 -1.49
N ASN A 925 -4.16 9.96 -2.83
CA ASN A 925 -3.92 11.17 -3.62
C ASN A 925 -2.57 11.85 -3.35
N TRP A 926 -1.51 11.06 -3.18
CA TRP A 926 -0.15 11.59 -3.00
C TRP A 926 -0.04 12.55 -1.81
N GLN A 927 -0.79 12.27 -0.74
CA GLN A 927 -0.87 13.12 0.46
C GLN A 927 0.44 13.23 1.24
N PHE A 928 1.28 12.19 1.22
CA PHE A 928 2.59 12.25 1.87
C PHE A 928 3.60 13.01 1.00
N GLU A 929 3.48 12.90 -0.31
CA GLU A 929 4.29 13.63 -1.28
C GLU A 929 4.09 15.15 -1.23
N ALA A 930 2.86 15.59 -0.97
CA ALA A 930 2.45 17.00 -0.89
C ALA A 930 2.77 17.68 0.46
#